data_AF-A0A933RNH2-F1
#
_entry.id   AF-A0A933RNH2-F1
#
_cell.length_a   1.000
_cell.length_b   1.000
_cell.length_c   1.000
_cell.angle_alpha   90.00
_cell.angle_beta   90.00
_cell.angle_gamma   90.00
#
_symmetry.space_group_name_H-M   'P 1'
#
loop_
_entity.id
_entity.type
_entity.pdbx_description
1 polymer ?
#
loop_
_entity_poly.entity_id
_entity_poly.type
_entity_poly.pdbx_seq_one_letter_code
_entity_poly.pdbx_strand_id
1 'polypeptide(L)'
;MPPIFFKTLKALLLIFLLVCLPSDSSGDTTNSPREIHLWHQWTGSRREILESIIKDFNCSHADVRAHAELFGPAGGTIAERMPAGTASTETQGLPDIALVERQAIPLLADSDAIASLDEFIESSAALKKESFFDNAFAYGAFNGKLYGIPVTLNPFVLIYNPNLLSEYGLSEPPEEWDALAGLAKAVNAHMTDHPGDRQRVLSVRSMAILFDILCLQKGIDLCALNSNPENIAAIRDNLGFVRELRRNGSLPPAQYKFWDPNFMGIAGGDVLFQIDDAAMLADLTEETSFPLSVGPVPDSASMRQTLLSESAVFVVSKTVSDYSAILEFLEFFYLPRQYARFARELLFVPPLTQTLPAVEVMLSDRPLYGQLAGAAVRAGSFPLRKESGRALSEIARAIERLDAGLISEEQAIADIQNADEHKSKVESKVSGPRIRVTWAESTRRLRATDAGGPKDFPIEIACARNEHETFQLALSADSAVDGLTVTLAPFTSSDGRSCEIKALTYLEEDTLISTPLVAETKGLYPNVLRRRDVFDVVPGTLTRIWVDVFVPREVAPTRYHSRLTIAHEGMDPVEAPVQLDALPMTLPTTPSQPAVVGLNYDLTAKRYDLKEGTDERLRLEDSFYWFLVEHRLSPYQPPVPLDDARIARYLQDERVSSCRIPFPPDDPRFKRVISLAADGGWLEKLFVYFIDEPTYHQYEAIISTGKMIRSFPLSPKFLVTCFPDQFLLGAVDIWCIHMQFLPEGIPRSFVDRQRNFDAVNRRLDAGDEVWWYTAGAVKPFPTLQIEDDPPAFRIIAWLQQLYGIGGFLHWETANWRQPIDEPFIPQFGNGEGVLIYPGDGLQPAPSIRLELLREGMEDMEFLMLLRRNVRAVQEKLAAEKFGDVASGRVREMCRALVSDEVLRAEPFDDLSAQSHFIREPGLIERVRMDVVKEILALEKKPLALVLTQPEEKSYTQALEARIYGIAERGSKVEINGRRLAVSQAGEFSAQFPLSRGANAFRIRLEKGRDIKTVIRYIQRF
;
A
#
# COMPACT_ATOMS: atom_id res chain seq x y z
N MET A 1 -45.48 -25.23 41.58
CA MET A 1 -45.10 -24.38 40.43
C MET A 1 -44.02 -25.09 39.65
N PRO A 2 -44.39 -25.79 38.56
CA PRO A 2 -43.48 -26.45 37.65
C PRO A 2 -43.54 -25.74 36.25
N PRO A 3 -42.88 -26.27 35.21
CA PRO A 3 -42.49 -25.58 33.97
C PRO A 3 -43.65 -25.50 32.97
N ILE A 4 -43.49 -24.70 31.90
CA ILE A 4 -44.14 -24.73 30.56
C ILE A 4 -44.00 -23.31 30.00
N PHE A 5 -43.25 -23.10 28.91
CA PHE A 5 -43.49 -22.13 27.82
C PHE A 5 -42.23 -21.98 26.98
N PHE A 6 -41.90 -22.98 26.15
CA PHE A 6 -41.10 -22.80 24.92
C PHE A 6 -41.17 -24.08 24.05
N LYS A 7 -42.40 -24.57 23.81
CA LYS A 7 -42.70 -25.62 22.81
C LYS A 7 -44.12 -25.41 22.22
N THR A 8 -44.40 -24.23 21.65
CA THR A 8 -45.68 -23.97 20.94
C THR A 8 -45.58 -22.76 19.99
N LEU A 9 -44.52 -22.67 19.18
CA LEU A 9 -44.44 -21.69 18.07
C LEU A 9 -43.90 -22.27 16.75
N LYS A 10 -43.97 -23.60 16.58
CA LYS A 10 -43.64 -24.31 15.33
C LYS A 10 -44.87 -24.94 14.65
N ALA A 11 -46.08 -24.68 15.13
CA ALA A 11 -47.32 -25.31 14.64
C ALA A 11 -48.38 -24.31 14.13
N LEU A 12 -48.07 -23.02 14.02
CA LEU A 12 -49.01 -21.98 13.54
C LEU A 12 -48.64 -21.37 12.17
N LEU A 13 -47.56 -21.81 11.53
CA LEU A 13 -47.18 -21.37 10.18
C LEU A 13 -47.55 -22.38 9.07
N LEU A 14 -48.27 -23.46 9.41
CA LEU A 14 -48.58 -24.57 8.49
C LEU A 14 -50.08 -24.75 8.18
N ILE A 15 -50.94 -23.80 8.58
CA ILE A 15 -52.42 -23.90 8.42
C ILE A 15 -53.01 -22.62 7.80
N PHE A 16 -52.34 -22.06 6.79
CA PHE A 16 -52.95 -21.02 5.92
C PHE A 16 -52.68 -21.30 4.43
N LEU A 17 -52.50 -22.57 4.08
CA LEU A 17 -52.18 -23.03 2.73
C LEU A 17 -53.09 -24.19 2.32
N LEU A 18 -54.42 -23.99 2.44
CA LEU A 18 -55.44 -24.85 1.83
C LEU A 18 -56.86 -24.29 2.06
N VAL A 19 -57.31 -23.33 1.24
CA VAL A 19 -58.70 -23.22 0.71
C VAL A 19 -58.67 -22.20 -0.44
N CYS A 20 -58.63 -22.68 -1.68
CA CYS A 20 -59.36 -22.17 -2.84
C CYS A 20 -58.94 -23.01 -4.06
N LEU A 21 -59.61 -24.14 -4.27
CA LEU A 21 -59.61 -24.83 -5.56
C LEU A 21 -60.69 -24.17 -6.44
N PRO A 22 -60.36 -23.73 -7.66
CA PRO A 22 -61.26 -23.82 -8.79
C PRO A 22 -61.07 -25.18 -9.49
N SER A 23 -62.20 -25.73 -9.92
CA SER A 23 -62.38 -26.96 -10.68
C SER A 23 -61.75 -26.92 -12.09
N ASP A 24 -61.32 -28.10 -12.55
CA ASP A 24 -60.85 -28.38 -13.91
C ASP A 24 -61.72 -27.80 -15.03
N SER A 25 -61.09 -27.02 -15.93
CA SER A 25 -61.42 -26.99 -17.36
C SER A 25 -60.35 -26.23 -18.16
N SER A 26 -59.85 -26.91 -19.20
CA SER A 26 -59.23 -26.37 -20.44
C SER A 26 -57.98 -25.48 -20.33
N GLY A 27 -56.89 -26.03 -20.90
CA GLY A 27 -55.59 -25.43 -21.25
C GLY A 27 -55.37 -23.92 -21.10
N ASP A 28 -54.28 -23.57 -20.42
CA ASP A 28 -53.31 -22.64 -20.97
C ASP A 28 -51.93 -22.86 -20.32
N THR A 29 -50.88 -22.64 -21.10
CA THR A 29 -49.49 -22.70 -20.67
C THR A 29 -49.23 -21.71 -19.54
N THR A 30 -48.87 -22.19 -18.35
CA THR A 30 -48.28 -21.32 -17.32
C THR A 30 -46.85 -21.00 -17.73
N ASN A 31 -46.70 -19.98 -18.59
CA ASN A 31 -45.42 -19.37 -18.89
C ASN A 31 -44.80 -18.91 -17.57
N SER A 32 -43.64 -19.46 -17.21
CA SER A 32 -42.78 -18.88 -16.18
C SER A 32 -42.49 -17.41 -16.56
N PRO A 33 -42.46 -16.47 -15.61
CA PRO A 33 -42.11 -15.08 -15.91
C PRO A 33 -40.78 -15.01 -16.66
N ARG A 34 -40.67 -14.12 -17.64
CA ARG A 34 -39.40 -13.91 -18.36
C ARG A 34 -38.39 -13.26 -17.42
N GLU A 35 -37.22 -13.87 -17.29
CA GLU A 35 -36.17 -13.38 -16.40
C GLU A 35 -35.23 -12.41 -17.14
N ILE A 36 -34.77 -11.37 -16.43
CA ILE A 36 -33.74 -10.41 -16.88
C ILE A 36 -32.60 -10.46 -15.87
N HIS A 37 -31.40 -10.77 -16.32
CA HIS A 37 -30.18 -10.74 -15.53
C HIS A 37 -29.41 -9.44 -15.77
N LEU A 38 -29.34 -8.60 -14.73
CA LEU A 38 -28.65 -7.31 -14.74
C LEU A 38 -27.33 -7.41 -13.98
N TRP A 39 -26.20 -7.21 -14.66
CA TRP A 39 -24.90 -7.07 -14.00
C TRP A 39 -24.57 -5.61 -13.71
N HIS A 40 -24.13 -5.29 -12.48
CA HIS A 40 -23.66 -3.95 -12.15
C HIS A 40 -22.54 -3.99 -11.09
N GLN A 41 -21.79 -2.89 -10.97
CA GLN A 41 -20.72 -2.73 -9.97
C GLN A 41 -21.04 -1.66 -8.92
N TRP A 42 -22.25 -1.07 -8.97
CA TRP A 42 -22.69 -0.05 -8.01
C TRP A 42 -22.79 -0.54 -6.57
N THR A 43 -22.34 0.29 -5.63
CA THR A 43 -22.37 0.10 -4.17
C THR A 43 -23.07 1.29 -3.48
N GLY A 44 -23.27 1.22 -2.15
CA GLY A 44 -23.87 2.30 -1.36
C GLY A 44 -25.27 2.71 -1.85
N SER A 45 -25.59 4.00 -1.75
CA SER A 45 -26.90 4.57 -2.11
C SER A 45 -27.30 4.25 -3.56
N ARG A 46 -26.34 4.19 -4.51
CA ARG A 46 -26.61 3.81 -5.90
C ARG A 46 -27.19 2.40 -6.01
N ARG A 47 -26.63 1.45 -5.25
CA ARG A 47 -27.11 0.07 -5.20
C ARG A 47 -28.49 -0.02 -4.56
N GLU A 48 -28.68 0.65 -3.42
CA GLU A 48 -29.94 0.61 -2.67
C GLU A 48 -31.11 1.15 -3.50
N ILE A 49 -30.90 2.23 -4.24
CA ILE A 49 -31.90 2.79 -5.14
C ILE A 49 -32.19 1.83 -6.29
N LEU A 50 -31.16 1.27 -6.95
CA LEU A 50 -31.33 0.30 -8.05
C LEU A 50 -32.09 -0.95 -7.60
N GLU A 51 -31.68 -1.59 -6.50
CA GLU A 51 -32.32 -2.79 -5.97
C GLU A 51 -33.79 -2.52 -5.60
N SER A 52 -34.09 -1.34 -5.09
CA SER A 52 -35.45 -0.98 -4.77
C SER A 52 -36.30 -0.65 -6.01
N ILE A 53 -35.73 -0.10 -7.08
CA ILE A 53 -36.44 0.04 -8.37
C ILE A 53 -36.73 -1.34 -8.95
N ILE A 54 -35.77 -2.28 -8.89
CA ILE A 54 -35.96 -3.69 -9.31
C ILE A 54 -37.07 -4.35 -8.49
N LYS A 55 -37.10 -4.11 -7.18
CA LYS A 55 -38.16 -4.61 -6.30
C LYS A 55 -39.54 -4.06 -6.73
N ASP A 56 -39.66 -2.76 -6.96
CA ASP A 56 -40.91 -2.14 -7.41
C ASP A 56 -41.35 -2.65 -8.79
N PHE A 57 -40.38 -2.86 -9.69
CA PHE A 57 -40.60 -3.46 -11.01
C PHE A 57 -41.18 -4.88 -10.87
N ASN A 58 -40.54 -5.73 -10.07
CA ASN A 58 -40.99 -7.10 -9.81
C ASN A 58 -42.34 -7.16 -9.08
N CYS A 59 -42.68 -6.15 -8.28
CA CYS A 59 -44.01 -6.07 -7.66
C CYS A 59 -45.11 -5.63 -8.63
N SER A 60 -44.78 -4.85 -9.66
CA SER A 60 -45.76 -4.24 -10.58
C SER A 60 -45.96 -4.97 -11.90
N HIS A 61 -45.02 -5.83 -12.30
CA HIS A 61 -45.10 -6.62 -13.53
C HIS A 61 -45.22 -8.10 -13.17
N ALA A 62 -46.26 -8.80 -13.63
CA ALA A 62 -46.45 -10.21 -13.31
C ALA A 62 -45.66 -11.14 -14.25
N ASP A 63 -45.42 -10.68 -15.48
CA ASP A 63 -44.91 -11.50 -16.59
C ASP A 63 -43.38 -11.40 -16.78
N VAL A 64 -42.72 -10.48 -16.06
CA VAL A 64 -41.28 -10.22 -16.14
C VAL A 64 -40.66 -10.10 -14.75
N ARG A 65 -39.46 -10.65 -14.57
CA ARG A 65 -38.69 -10.63 -13.31
C ARG A 65 -37.27 -10.16 -13.58
N ALA A 66 -36.85 -9.07 -12.96
CA ALA A 66 -35.48 -8.57 -13.01
C ALA A 66 -34.67 -9.02 -11.80
N HIS A 67 -33.45 -9.50 -12.04
CA HIS A 67 -32.49 -9.96 -11.05
C HIS A 67 -31.18 -9.19 -11.24
N ALA A 68 -30.78 -8.43 -10.24
CA ALA A 68 -29.46 -7.78 -10.24
C ALA A 68 -28.42 -8.68 -9.57
N GLU A 69 -27.26 -8.77 -10.21
CA GLU A 69 -26.06 -9.38 -9.67
C GLU A 69 -24.97 -8.33 -9.50
N LEU A 70 -24.48 -8.19 -8.26
CA LEU A 70 -23.37 -7.32 -7.96
C LEU A 70 -22.05 -7.99 -8.37
N PHE A 71 -21.34 -7.35 -9.27
CA PHE A 71 -20.05 -7.80 -9.77
C PHE A 71 -18.90 -7.07 -9.07
N GLY A 72 -18.14 -7.81 -8.25
CA GLY A 72 -17.04 -7.29 -7.42
C GLY A 72 -15.63 -7.59 -7.97
N PRO A 73 -14.56 -7.06 -7.31
CA PRO A 73 -13.17 -7.13 -7.79
C PRO A 73 -12.58 -8.56 -7.85
N ALA A 74 -13.32 -9.58 -7.37
CA ALA A 74 -12.89 -10.97 -7.33
C ALA A 74 -12.90 -11.71 -8.69
N GLY A 75 -13.16 -11.03 -9.80
CA GLY A 75 -12.60 -11.52 -11.06
C GLY A 75 -12.80 -10.64 -12.28
N GLY A 76 -12.39 -9.38 -12.21
CA GLY A 76 -12.34 -8.51 -13.38
C GLY A 76 -13.59 -7.66 -13.58
N THR A 77 -13.46 -6.65 -14.44
CA THR A 77 -14.53 -5.72 -14.76
C THR A 77 -15.59 -6.38 -15.66
N ILE A 78 -16.82 -5.87 -15.63
CA ILE A 78 -17.90 -6.37 -16.51
C ILE A 78 -17.47 -6.28 -18.00
N ALA A 79 -16.75 -5.20 -18.36
CA ALA A 79 -16.25 -4.96 -19.71
C ALA A 79 -15.23 -6.01 -20.20
N GLU A 80 -14.49 -6.64 -19.30
CA GLU A 80 -13.52 -7.70 -19.63
C GLU A 80 -14.19 -9.07 -19.76
N ARG A 81 -15.25 -9.32 -18.97
CA ARG A 81 -15.92 -10.62 -18.96
C ARG A 81 -16.94 -10.81 -20.07
N MET A 82 -17.66 -9.75 -20.47
CA MET A 82 -18.68 -9.86 -21.52
C MET A 82 -18.11 -10.41 -22.85
N PRO A 83 -16.97 -9.92 -23.38
CA PRO A 83 -16.38 -10.47 -24.60
C PRO A 83 -15.93 -11.94 -24.46
N ALA A 84 -15.36 -12.31 -23.31
CA ALA A 84 -14.89 -13.67 -23.05
C ALA A 84 -16.03 -14.70 -23.06
N GLY A 85 -17.17 -14.38 -22.45
CA GLY A 85 -18.34 -15.26 -22.44
C GLY A 85 -19.05 -15.37 -23.79
N THR A 86 -18.90 -14.39 -24.70
CA THR A 86 -19.45 -14.48 -26.06
C THR A 86 -18.62 -15.35 -27.01
N ALA A 87 -17.35 -15.59 -26.68
CA ALA A 87 -16.45 -16.45 -27.44
C ALA A 87 -16.54 -17.95 -27.05
N SER A 88 -17.15 -18.27 -25.91
CA SER A 88 -17.41 -19.65 -25.47
C SER A 88 -18.67 -20.24 -26.11
N THR A 89 -18.65 -21.55 -26.37
CA THR A 89 -19.84 -22.29 -26.86
C THR A 89 -20.96 -22.45 -25.82
N GLU A 90 -20.72 -22.01 -24.58
CA GLU A 90 -21.69 -21.97 -23.50
C GLU A 90 -22.15 -20.52 -23.29
N THR A 91 -23.36 -20.19 -23.74
CA THR A 91 -24.01 -18.89 -23.50
C THR A 91 -24.65 -18.79 -22.11
N GLN A 92 -24.60 -19.86 -21.31
CA GLN A 92 -25.14 -19.88 -19.94
C GLN A 92 -24.23 -19.10 -19.01
N GLY A 93 -24.64 -17.87 -18.66
CA GLY A 93 -23.97 -17.04 -17.66
C GLY A 93 -23.60 -15.62 -18.09
N LEU A 94 -23.97 -15.17 -19.30
CA LEU A 94 -23.89 -13.75 -19.66
C LEU A 94 -25.11 -12.97 -19.13
N PRO A 95 -24.96 -11.68 -18.80
CA PRO A 95 -26.10 -10.84 -18.44
C PRO A 95 -26.93 -10.52 -19.68
N ASP A 96 -28.23 -10.29 -19.51
CA ASP A 96 -29.08 -9.72 -20.54
C ASP A 96 -28.80 -8.22 -20.72
N ILE A 97 -28.61 -7.55 -19.58
CA ILE A 97 -28.30 -6.12 -19.49
C ILE A 97 -27.16 -5.91 -18.50
N ALA A 98 -26.25 -5.00 -18.82
CA ALA A 98 -25.12 -4.69 -17.96
C ALA A 98 -24.96 -3.20 -17.78
N LEU A 99 -24.48 -2.81 -16.61
CA LEU A 99 -24.10 -1.45 -16.30
C LEU A 99 -22.59 -1.31 -16.33
N VAL A 100 -22.08 -0.59 -17.33
CA VAL A 100 -20.64 -0.46 -17.62
C VAL A 100 -20.24 1.01 -17.75
N GLU A 101 -18.95 1.27 -17.63
CA GLU A 101 -18.38 2.57 -17.99
C GLU A 101 -18.42 2.78 -19.50
N ARG A 102 -18.77 3.99 -19.97
CA ARG A 102 -18.96 4.30 -21.41
C ARG A 102 -17.71 4.03 -22.24
N GLN A 103 -16.53 4.13 -21.64
CA GLN A 103 -15.26 3.91 -22.31
C GLN A 103 -15.12 2.43 -22.72
N ALA A 104 -15.93 1.53 -22.17
CA ALA A 104 -16.02 0.14 -22.58
C ALA A 104 -16.83 -0.08 -23.88
N ILE A 105 -17.69 0.86 -24.28
CA ILE A 105 -18.56 0.70 -25.47
C ILE A 105 -17.76 0.32 -26.73
N PRO A 106 -16.66 1.01 -27.10
CA PRO A 106 -15.90 0.66 -28.30
C PRO A 106 -15.36 -0.77 -28.28
N LEU A 107 -14.85 -1.21 -27.12
CA LEU A 107 -14.32 -2.55 -26.93
C LEU A 107 -15.44 -3.59 -27.10
N LEU A 108 -16.55 -3.42 -26.39
CA LEU A 108 -17.68 -4.35 -26.38
C LEU A 108 -18.41 -4.41 -27.72
N ALA A 109 -18.55 -3.28 -28.41
CA ALA A 109 -19.17 -3.20 -29.73
C ALA A 109 -18.28 -3.85 -30.81
N ASP A 110 -16.97 -3.58 -30.78
CA ASP A 110 -16.02 -4.18 -31.73
C ASP A 110 -15.87 -5.71 -31.51
N SER A 111 -16.00 -6.18 -30.27
CA SER A 111 -15.98 -7.61 -29.95
C SER A 111 -17.31 -8.32 -30.21
N ASP A 112 -18.32 -7.61 -30.74
CA ASP A 112 -19.70 -8.08 -30.92
C ASP A 112 -20.33 -8.62 -29.62
N ALA A 113 -19.91 -8.11 -28.46
CA ALA A 113 -20.42 -8.55 -27.16
C ALA A 113 -21.73 -7.86 -26.77
N ILE A 114 -21.99 -6.68 -27.32
CA ILE A 114 -23.21 -5.90 -27.08
C ILE A 114 -23.97 -5.62 -28.38
N ALA A 115 -25.28 -5.55 -28.29
CA ALA A 115 -26.15 -5.22 -29.41
C ALA A 115 -26.19 -3.71 -29.69
N SER A 116 -26.40 -3.35 -30.96
CA SER A 116 -26.81 -2.01 -31.34
C SER A 116 -28.23 -1.76 -30.83
N LEU A 117 -28.44 -0.66 -30.15
CA LEU A 117 -29.71 -0.30 -29.53
C LEU A 117 -30.64 0.50 -30.47
N ASP A 118 -30.23 0.81 -31.70
CA ASP A 118 -31.06 1.56 -32.65
C ASP A 118 -32.45 0.92 -32.89
N GLU A 119 -32.51 -0.40 -33.14
CA GLU A 119 -33.80 -1.11 -33.29
C GLU A 119 -34.55 -1.26 -31.95
N PHE A 120 -33.79 -1.40 -30.86
CA PHE A 120 -34.30 -1.48 -29.50
C PHE A 120 -35.11 -0.22 -29.15
N ILE A 121 -34.53 0.96 -29.36
CA ILE A 121 -35.17 2.25 -29.04
C ILE A 121 -36.34 2.60 -29.95
N GLU A 122 -36.32 2.20 -31.23
CA GLU A 122 -37.42 2.44 -32.17
C GLU A 122 -38.70 1.68 -31.78
N SER A 123 -38.54 0.51 -31.15
CA SER A 123 -39.65 -0.30 -30.65
C SER A 123 -40.21 0.19 -29.31
N SER A 124 -39.51 1.09 -28.62
CA SER A 124 -39.92 1.67 -27.34
C SER A 124 -40.94 2.80 -27.53
N ALA A 125 -41.91 2.90 -26.61
CA ALA A 125 -42.80 4.06 -26.57
C ALA A 125 -42.15 5.25 -25.84
N ALA A 126 -41.22 5.00 -24.91
CA ALA A 126 -40.64 6.03 -24.05
C ALA A 126 -39.17 6.36 -24.35
N LEU A 127 -38.38 5.41 -24.83
CA LEU A 127 -36.94 5.53 -25.05
C LEU A 127 -36.59 5.76 -26.53
N LYS A 128 -37.41 6.49 -27.28
CA LYS A 128 -37.10 6.83 -28.67
C LYS A 128 -35.94 7.80 -28.76
N LYS A 129 -35.31 7.89 -29.94
CA LYS A 129 -34.20 8.82 -30.17
C LYS A 129 -34.56 10.26 -29.80
N GLU A 130 -35.77 10.71 -30.13
CA GLU A 130 -36.26 12.08 -29.84
C GLU A 130 -36.53 12.32 -28.35
N SER A 131 -36.62 11.24 -27.55
CA SER A 131 -36.79 11.32 -26.10
C SER A 131 -35.49 11.65 -25.38
N PHE A 132 -34.32 11.48 -26.00
CA PHE A 132 -33.02 11.79 -25.40
C PHE A 132 -32.63 13.24 -25.62
N PHE A 133 -31.89 13.83 -24.69
CA PHE A 133 -31.11 15.03 -25.02
C PHE A 133 -30.04 14.67 -26.05
N ASP A 134 -29.73 15.59 -26.97
CA ASP A 134 -28.75 15.35 -28.06
C ASP A 134 -27.39 14.90 -27.51
N ASN A 135 -26.94 15.51 -26.41
CA ASN A 135 -25.70 15.13 -25.73
C ASN A 135 -25.76 13.75 -25.07
N ALA A 136 -26.93 13.34 -24.58
CA ALA A 136 -27.16 12.00 -24.02
C ALA A 136 -27.07 10.92 -25.09
N PHE A 137 -27.69 11.15 -26.24
CA PHE A 137 -27.63 10.22 -27.35
C PHE A 137 -26.19 10.08 -27.85
N ALA A 138 -25.47 11.19 -28.02
CA ALA A 138 -24.06 11.19 -28.40
C ALA A 138 -23.17 10.47 -27.38
N TYR A 139 -23.51 10.51 -26.09
CA TYR A 139 -22.73 9.93 -25.00
C TYR A 139 -22.53 8.41 -25.12
N GLY A 140 -23.59 7.71 -25.54
CA GLY A 140 -23.63 6.26 -25.72
C GLY A 140 -23.46 5.79 -27.16
N ALA A 141 -23.19 6.70 -28.10
CA ALA A 141 -23.06 6.40 -29.52
C ALA A 141 -21.61 6.07 -29.91
N PHE A 142 -21.45 5.04 -30.74
CA PHE A 142 -20.16 4.64 -31.31
C PHE A 142 -20.36 4.26 -32.79
N ASN A 143 -19.49 4.76 -33.67
CA ASN A 143 -19.59 4.56 -35.13
C ASN A 143 -20.98 4.86 -35.73
N GLY A 144 -21.66 5.89 -35.19
CA GLY A 144 -22.96 6.36 -35.69
C GLY A 144 -24.17 5.55 -35.22
N LYS A 145 -23.99 4.55 -34.33
CA LYS A 145 -25.07 3.75 -33.73
C LYS A 145 -25.08 3.88 -32.22
N LEU A 146 -26.25 3.76 -31.59
CA LEU A 146 -26.36 3.76 -30.13
C LEU A 146 -26.01 2.38 -29.59
N TYR A 147 -25.09 2.31 -28.62
CA TYR A 147 -24.70 1.05 -27.98
C TYR A 147 -24.92 1.05 -26.46
N GLY A 148 -25.05 2.24 -25.85
CA GLY A 148 -25.36 2.36 -24.43
C GLY A 148 -26.38 3.46 -24.16
N ILE A 149 -27.22 3.25 -23.15
CA ILE A 149 -28.16 4.26 -22.66
C ILE A 149 -27.57 4.87 -21.37
N PRO A 150 -27.20 6.17 -21.35
CA PRO A 150 -26.60 6.79 -20.16
C PRO A 150 -27.53 6.71 -18.97
N VAL A 151 -27.02 6.35 -17.80
CA VAL A 151 -27.87 6.33 -16.60
C VAL A 151 -28.19 7.73 -16.12
N THR A 152 -27.25 8.66 -16.31
CA THR A 152 -27.37 10.07 -15.89
C THR A 152 -26.55 10.99 -16.79
N LEU A 153 -26.87 12.27 -16.78
CA LEU A 153 -26.13 13.34 -17.47
C LEU A 153 -25.49 14.31 -16.47
N ASN A 154 -24.76 13.78 -15.49
CA ASN A 154 -24.15 14.65 -14.49
C ASN A 154 -23.02 15.48 -15.11
N PRO A 155 -23.06 16.81 -14.97
CA PRO A 155 -22.00 17.70 -15.42
C PRO A 155 -20.98 17.98 -14.32
N PHE A 156 -19.76 18.36 -14.71
CA PHE A 156 -18.89 19.17 -13.86
C PHE A 156 -19.44 20.59 -13.77
N VAL A 157 -19.56 21.12 -12.55
CA VAL A 157 -20.10 22.46 -12.26
C VAL A 157 -19.16 23.27 -11.39
N LEU A 158 -19.33 24.59 -11.40
CA LEU A 158 -18.61 25.49 -10.51
C LEU A 158 -19.41 25.66 -9.20
N ILE A 159 -18.95 25.02 -8.12
CA ILE A 159 -19.54 25.08 -6.79
C ILE A 159 -18.97 26.29 -6.05
N TYR A 160 -19.82 27.08 -5.37
CA TYR A 160 -19.39 28.22 -4.57
C TYR A 160 -20.28 28.46 -3.36
N ASN A 161 -19.75 29.17 -2.37
CA ASN A 161 -20.50 29.69 -1.23
C ASN A 161 -20.92 31.15 -1.52
N PRO A 162 -22.22 31.47 -1.71
CA PRO A 162 -22.68 32.82 -2.01
C PRO A 162 -22.33 33.85 -0.94
N ASN A 163 -22.29 33.44 0.34
CA ASN A 163 -21.91 34.33 1.43
C ASN A 163 -20.44 34.72 1.30
N LEU A 164 -19.57 33.75 1.09
CA LEU A 164 -18.13 33.97 0.88
C LEU A 164 -17.88 34.80 -0.38
N LEU A 165 -18.63 34.55 -1.45
CA LEU A 165 -18.52 35.30 -2.69
C LEU A 165 -18.90 36.79 -2.51
N SER A 166 -19.90 37.06 -1.66
CA SER A 166 -20.35 38.42 -1.36
C SER A 166 -19.32 39.24 -0.58
N GLU A 167 -18.44 38.60 0.21
CA GLU A 167 -17.32 39.26 0.89
C GLU A 167 -16.33 39.88 -0.11
N TYR A 168 -16.26 39.32 -1.32
CA TYR A 168 -15.47 39.82 -2.43
C TYR A 168 -16.24 40.77 -3.37
N GLY A 169 -17.46 41.18 -2.99
CA GLY A 169 -18.31 42.09 -3.75
C GLY A 169 -18.94 41.46 -5.00
N LEU A 170 -19.00 40.13 -5.06
CA LEU A 170 -19.57 39.39 -6.17
C LEU A 170 -20.91 38.76 -5.75
N SER A 171 -21.93 38.90 -6.59
CA SER A 171 -23.23 38.25 -6.40
C SER A 171 -23.38 36.94 -7.16
N GLU A 172 -22.55 36.75 -8.20
CA GLU A 172 -22.55 35.58 -9.09
C GLU A 172 -21.11 35.24 -9.51
N PRO A 173 -20.83 33.98 -9.90
CA PRO A 173 -19.52 33.58 -10.40
C PRO A 173 -19.14 34.33 -11.70
N PRO A 174 -17.85 34.58 -11.96
CA PRO A 174 -17.40 35.17 -13.22
C PRO A 174 -17.79 34.30 -14.43
N GLU A 175 -18.21 34.95 -15.51
CA GLU A 175 -18.58 34.25 -16.75
C GLU A 175 -17.35 33.81 -17.57
N GLU A 176 -16.24 34.53 -17.41
CA GLU A 176 -15.03 34.41 -18.24
C GLU A 176 -13.83 33.90 -17.41
N TRP A 177 -13.01 33.05 -18.02
CA TRP A 177 -11.82 32.48 -17.38
C TRP A 177 -10.82 33.54 -16.91
N ASP A 178 -10.60 34.59 -17.71
CA ASP A 178 -9.72 35.70 -17.36
C ASP A 178 -10.25 36.51 -16.17
N ALA A 179 -11.58 36.67 -16.09
CA ALA A 179 -12.21 37.35 -14.96
C ALA A 179 -12.06 36.54 -13.68
N LEU A 180 -12.21 35.21 -13.74
CA LEU A 180 -11.95 34.30 -12.62
C LEU A 180 -10.47 34.36 -12.21
N ALA A 181 -9.53 34.27 -13.16
CA ALA A 181 -8.09 34.37 -12.88
C ALA A 181 -7.73 35.71 -12.23
N GLY A 182 -8.39 36.81 -12.65
CA GLY A 182 -8.23 38.15 -12.10
C GLY A 182 -8.61 38.29 -10.62
N LEU A 183 -9.47 37.41 -10.09
CA LEU A 183 -9.86 37.40 -8.67
C LEU A 183 -8.70 37.09 -7.74
N ALA A 184 -7.63 36.45 -8.22
CA ALA A 184 -6.46 36.15 -7.40
C ALA A 184 -5.87 37.40 -6.76
N LYS A 185 -5.91 38.55 -7.45
CA LYS A 185 -5.43 39.82 -6.89
C LYS A 185 -6.31 40.30 -5.73
N ALA A 186 -7.62 40.18 -5.84
CA ALA A 186 -8.56 40.58 -4.80
C ALA A 186 -8.46 39.64 -3.58
N VAL A 187 -8.42 38.33 -3.80
CA VAL A 187 -8.19 37.31 -2.75
C VAL A 187 -6.87 37.56 -2.03
N ASN A 188 -5.78 37.77 -2.77
CA ASN A 188 -4.47 38.05 -2.17
C ASN A 188 -4.43 39.38 -1.39
N ALA A 189 -5.18 40.40 -1.80
CA ALA A 189 -5.26 41.68 -1.11
C ALA A 189 -6.10 41.60 0.17
N HIS A 190 -7.15 40.77 0.20
CA HIS A 190 -7.97 40.54 1.39
C HIS A 190 -7.21 39.78 2.49
N MET A 191 -6.21 38.97 2.11
CA MET A 191 -5.38 38.17 3.04
C MET A 191 -4.31 38.96 3.82
N THR A 192 -4.09 40.26 3.57
CA THR A 192 -3.08 41.02 4.32
C THR A 192 -3.43 41.29 5.79
N ASP A 193 -4.69 41.05 6.18
CA ASP A 193 -5.17 41.28 7.56
C ASP A 193 -5.08 40.03 8.47
N HIS A 194 -4.84 38.82 7.94
CA HIS A 194 -4.79 37.57 8.72
C HIS A 194 -3.66 36.60 8.28
N PRO A 195 -2.46 36.67 8.88
CA PRO A 195 -1.33 35.82 8.48
C PRO A 195 -1.42 34.42 9.11
N GLY A 196 -2.04 33.47 8.40
CA GLY A 196 -2.10 32.05 8.82
C GLY A 196 -2.81 31.15 7.82
N ASP A 197 -3.96 31.59 7.31
CA ASP A 197 -4.78 30.84 6.35
C ASP A 197 -4.61 31.40 4.93
N ARG A 198 -4.66 30.52 3.92
CA ARG A 198 -4.37 30.87 2.53
C ARG A 198 -5.56 30.54 1.64
N GLN A 199 -6.53 31.46 1.57
CA GLN A 199 -7.65 31.34 0.65
C GLN A 199 -7.18 31.40 -0.83
N ARG A 200 -7.82 30.64 -1.72
CA ARG A 200 -7.52 30.54 -3.16
C ARG A 200 -8.77 30.80 -3.99
N VAL A 201 -8.60 31.00 -5.29
CA VAL A 201 -9.73 31.29 -6.19
C VAL A 201 -10.45 29.99 -6.56
N LEU A 202 -9.71 29.01 -7.05
CA LEU A 202 -10.26 27.81 -7.69
C LEU A 202 -9.60 26.56 -7.16
N SER A 203 -10.39 25.52 -6.94
CA SER A 203 -9.92 24.15 -6.75
C SER A 203 -10.52 23.22 -7.79
N VAL A 204 -9.76 22.19 -8.20
CA VAL A 204 -10.24 21.10 -9.05
C VAL A 204 -9.57 19.79 -8.63
N ARG A 205 -10.34 18.70 -8.57
CA ARG A 205 -9.90 17.40 -8.05
C ARG A 205 -8.77 16.77 -8.87
N SER A 206 -8.80 16.98 -10.19
CA SER A 206 -7.71 16.64 -11.10
C SER A 206 -7.52 17.77 -12.10
N MET A 207 -6.27 18.10 -12.37
CA MET A 207 -5.94 19.09 -13.40
C MET A 207 -6.33 18.61 -14.81
N ALA A 208 -6.44 17.30 -15.02
CA ALA A 208 -6.93 16.74 -16.27
C ALA A 208 -8.38 17.18 -16.56
N ILE A 209 -9.24 17.25 -15.55
CA ILE A 209 -10.65 17.66 -15.70
C ILE A 209 -10.73 19.11 -16.21
N LEU A 210 -9.98 20.03 -15.59
CA LEU A 210 -9.95 21.42 -16.05
C LEU A 210 -9.42 21.52 -17.48
N PHE A 211 -8.37 20.77 -17.80
CA PHE A 211 -7.82 20.75 -19.14
C PHE A 211 -8.81 20.20 -20.18
N ASP A 212 -9.53 19.14 -19.86
CA ASP A 212 -10.54 18.53 -20.73
C ASP A 212 -11.69 19.50 -21.00
N ILE A 213 -12.17 20.22 -19.98
CA ILE A 213 -13.18 21.26 -20.14
C ILE A 213 -12.68 22.36 -21.09
N LEU A 214 -11.45 22.85 -20.90
CA LEU A 214 -10.86 23.87 -21.77
C LEU A 214 -10.70 23.37 -23.22
N CYS A 215 -10.38 22.10 -23.42
CA CYS A 215 -10.28 21.51 -24.76
C CYS A 215 -11.65 21.40 -25.42
N LEU A 216 -12.66 20.94 -24.67
CA LEU A 216 -14.03 20.84 -25.15
C LEU A 216 -14.60 22.21 -25.55
N GLN A 217 -14.41 23.24 -24.72
CA GLN A 217 -14.84 24.62 -24.99
C GLN A 217 -14.19 25.20 -26.26
N LYS A 218 -12.95 24.78 -26.57
CA LYS A 218 -12.23 25.16 -27.80
C LYS A 218 -12.53 24.26 -28.99
N GLY A 219 -13.41 23.26 -28.84
CA GLY A 219 -13.72 22.30 -29.90
C GLY A 219 -12.56 21.36 -30.27
N ILE A 220 -11.61 21.17 -29.35
CA ILE A 220 -10.44 20.30 -29.54
C ILE A 220 -10.82 18.85 -29.24
N ASP A 221 -10.77 17.99 -30.25
CA ASP A 221 -10.92 16.55 -30.06
C ASP A 221 -9.59 15.93 -29.61
N LEU A 222 -9.47 15.66 -28.31
CA LEU A 222 -8.29 15.04 -27.68
C LEU A 222 -7.93 13.67 -28.25
N CYS A 223 -8.86 12.99 -28.91
CA CYS A 223 -8.62 11.69 -29.53
C CYS A 223 -8.31 11.79 -31.03
N ALA A 224 -8.05 13.01 -31.55
CA ALA A 224 -7.71 13.31 -32.94
C ALA A 224 -6.66 14.42 -33.07
N LEU A 225 -5.83 14.63 -32.05
CA LEU A 225 -5.04 15.83 -31.87
C LEU A 225 -4.09 16.10 -33.04
N ASN A 226 -3.40 15.08 -33.53
CA ASN A 226 -2.41 15.20 -34.60
C ASN A 226 -3.03 15.42 -35.98
N SER A 227 -4.36 15.41 -36.09
CA SER A 227 -5.07 15.61 -37.35
C SER A 227 -5.13 17.08 -37.78
N ASN A 228 -4.87 18.03 -36.88
CA ASN A 228 -4.85 19.47 -37.18
C ASN A 228 -3.75 20.22 -36.38
N PRO A 229 -2.77 20.87 -37.04
CA PRO A 229 -1.74 21.68 -36.37
C PRO A 229 -2.27 22.80 -35.45
N GLU A 230 -3.47 23.33 -35.72
CA GLU A 230 -4.11 24.35 -34.86
C GLU A 230 -4.47 23.78 -33.48
N ASN A 231 -4.74 22.46 -33.38
CA ASN A 231 -5.01 21.81 -32.10
C ASN A 231 -3.79 21.85 -31.17
N ILE A 232 -2.59 21.68 -31.71
CA ILE A 232 -1.34 21.69 -30.91
C ILE A 232 -1.05 23.09 -30.35
N ALA A 233 -1.33 24.14 -31.13
CA ALA A 233 -1.24 25.51 -30.65
C ALA A 233 -2.26 25.77 -29.52
N ALA A 234 -3.51 25.33 -29.70
CA ALA A 234 -4.55 25.52 -28.70
C ALA A 234 -4.33 24.69 -27.41
N ILE A 235 -3.74 23.49 -27.49
CA ILE A 235 -3.25 22.70 -26.35
C ILE A 235 -2.19 23.49 -25.58
N ARG A 236 -1.20 24.04 -26.30
CA ARG A 236 -0.15 24.85 -25.69
C ARG A 236 -0.74 26.03 -24.90
N ASP A 237 -1.72 26.70 -25.48
CA ASP A 237 -2.42 27.79 -24.80
C ASP A 237 -3.15 27.31 -23.53
N ASN A 238 -3.80 26.14 -23.56
CA ASN A 238 -4.46 25.55 -22.37
C ASN A 238 -3.46 25.19 -21.28
N LEU A 239 -2.32 24.57 -21.63
CA LEU A 239 -1.25 24.26 -20.67
C LEU A 239 -0.64 25.54 -20.07
N GLY A 240 -0.45 26.58 -20.90
CA GLY A 240 -0.01 27.90 -20.47
C GLY A 240 -0.97 28.53 -19.47
N PHE A 241 -2.27 28.46 -19.74
CA PHE A 241 -3.32 28.98 -18.86
C PHE A 241 -3.36 28.26 -17.50
N VAL A 242 -3.28 26.93 -17.48
CA VAL A 242 -3.19 26.14 -16.24
C VAL A 242 -1.99 26.59 -15.39
N ARG A 243 -0.82 26.78 -16.02
CA ARG A 243 0.38 27.26 -15.33
C ARG A 243 0.23 28.69 -14.82
N GLU A 244 -0.49 29.54 -15.56
CA GLU A 244 -0.79 30.90 -15.13
C GLU A 244 -1.65 30.93 -13.86
N LEU A 245 -2.71 30.12 -13.80
CA LEU A 245 -3.56 29.97 -12.61
C LEU A 245 -2.77 29.46 -11.39
N ARG A 246 -1.72 28.67 -11.60
CA ARG A 246 -0.81 28.27 -10.52
C ARG A 246 0.11 29.41 -10.09
N ARG A 247 0.69 30.12 -11.06
CA ARG A 247 1.66 31.21 -10.84
C ARG A 247 1.05 32.42 -10.14
N ASN A 248 -0.19 32.78 -10.49
CA ASN A 248 -0.88 33.93 -9.90
C ASN A 248 -1.52 33.61 -8.53
N GLY A 249 -1.48 32.34 -8.09
CA GLY A 249 -2.06 31.88 -6.83
C GLY A 249 -3.58 31.65 -6.90
N SER A 250 -4.19 31.57 -8.09
CA SER A 250 -5.59 31.19 -8.24
C SER A 250 -5.85 29.78 -7.73
N LEU A 251 -4.90 28.85 -7.94
CA LEU A 251 -5.02 27.47 -7.49
C LEU A 251 -4.18 27.16 -6.23
N PRO A 252 -4.56 26.14 -5.43
CA PRO A 252 -3.70 25.57 -4.39
C PRO A 252 -2.35 25.08 -4.93
N PRO A 253 -1.32 24.90 -4.08
CA PRO A 253 -0.06 24.27 -4.49
C PRO A 253 -0.29 22.88 -5.08
N ALA A 254 0.55 22.48 -6.04
CA ALA A 254 0.50 21.14 -6.63
C ALA A 254 0.71 20.07 -5.56
N GLN A 255 -0.28 19.17 -5.40
CA GLN A 255 -0.19 18.02 -4.52
C GLN A 255 -0.11 16.77 -5.39
N TYR A 256 0.98 16.00 -5.29
CA TYR A 256 1.11 14.73 -5.99
C TYR A 256 0.49 13.62 -5.13
N LYS A 257 -0.83 13.50 -5.15
CA LYS A 257 -1.56 12.33 -4.61
C LYS A 257 -2.68 11.95 -5.56
N PHE A 258 -2.64 10.72 -6.07
CA PHE A 258 -3.78 10.09 -6.69
C PHE A 258 -4.77 9.78 -5.55
N TRP A 259 -5.88 10.52 -5.52
CA TRP A 259 -6.99 10.42 -4.56
C TRP A 259 -6.70 10.93 -3.13
N ASP A 260 -7.18 12.15 -2.83
CA ASP A 260 -7.35 12.69 -1.47
C ASP A 260 -8.84 12.68 -1.11
N PRO A 261 -9.30 11.88 -0.13
CA PRO A 261 -10.68 11.90 0.31
C PRO A 261 -11.07 13.20 1.03
N ASN A 262 -10.11 14.05 1.41
CA ASN A 262 -10.36 15.32 2.11
C ASN A 262 -10.44 16.52 1.15
N PHE A 263 -10.80 16.30 -0.12
CA PHE A 263 -10.88 17.35 -1.16
C PHE A 263 -12.10 18.26 -0.93
N MET A 264 -12.06 19.06 0.14
CA MET A 264 -13.17 19.84 0.68
C MET A 264 -12.80 21.32 0.89
N GLY A 265 -11.94 21.88 0.02
CA GLY A 265 -11.52 23.27 0.13
C GLY A 265 -12.70 24.25 0.16
N ILE A 266 -13.80 23.95 -0.54
CA ILE A 266 -15.00 24.79 -0.51
C ILE A 266 -15.78 24.69 0.82
N ALA A 267 -15.75 23.54 1.49
CA ALA A 267 -16.40 23.34 2.79
C ALA A 267 -15.63 24.02 3.94
N GLY A 268 -14.29 24.07 3.83
CA GLY A 268 -13.43 24.83 4.75
C GLY A 268 -13.43 26.35 4.51
N GLY A 269 -13.97 26.82 3.37
CA GLY A 269 -13.85 28.21 2.95
C GLY A 269 -12.46 28.58 2.41
N ASP A 270 -11.60 27.60 2.15
CA ASP A 270 -10.24 27.77 1.65
C ASP A 270 -10.21 28.19 0.17
N VAL A 271 -11.29 27.97 -0.57
CA VAL A 271 -11.41 28.40 -1.97
C VAL A 271 -12.73 29.13 -2.23
N LEU A 272 -12.74 30.07 -3.19
CA LEU A 272 -13.98 30.70 -3.63
C LEU A 272 -14.83 29.79 -4.51
N PHE A 273 -14.19 28.99 -5.35
CA PHE A 273 -14.83 28.12 -6.32
C PHE A 273 -14.19 26.72 -6.32
N GLN A 274 -15.00 25.70 -6.53
CA GLN A 274 -14.56 24.33 -6.75
C GLN A 274 -15.24 23.75 -7.98
N ILE A 275 -14.49 23.16 -8.91
CA ILE A 275 -15.05 22.38 -10.02
C ILE A 275 -15.17 20.93 -9.59
N ASP A 276 -16.40 20.42 -9.51
CA ASP A 276 -16.71 19.05 -9.13
C ASP A 276 -18.04 18.58 -9.73
N ASP A 277 -18.40 17.31 -9.53
CA ASP A 277 -19.64 16.71 -10.04
C ASP A 277 -20.84 16.77 -9.07
N ALA A 278 -22.00 16.34 -9.56
CA ALA A 278 -23.27 16.34 -8.84
C ALA A 278 -23.32 15.39 -7.62
N ALA A 279 -22.62 14.25 -7.67
CA ALA A 279 -22.60 13.32 -6.55
C ALA A 279 -21.80 13.93 -5.40
N MET A 280 -20.67 14.56 -5.70
CA MET A 280 -19.89 15.30 -4.71
C MET A 280 -20.66 16.50 -4.15
N LEU A 281 -21.43 17.19 -4.98
CA LEU A 281 -22.28 18.29 -4.51
C LEU A 281 -23.33 17.81 -3.48
N ALA A 282 -23.92 16.64 -3.68
CA ALA A 282 -24.86 16.07 -2.73
C ALA A 282 -24.19 15.88 -1.36
N ASP A 283 -23.01 15.25 -1.33
CA ASP A 283 -22.23 15.02 -0.10
C ASP A 283 -21.83 16.35 0.57
N LEU A 284 -21.29 17.30 -0.20
CA LEU A 284 -20.87 18.62 0.30
C LEU A 284 -22.01 19.41 0.96
N THR A 285 -23.25 19.26 0.45
CA THR A 285 -24.41 19.95 1.03
C THR A 285 -24.87 19.36 2.37
N GLU A 286 -24.52 18.11 2.66
CA GLU A 286 -24.81 17.51 3.97
C GLU A 286 -23.76 17.90 5.02
N GLU A 287 -22.52 18.12 4.60
CA GLU A 287 -21.39 18.39 5.49
C GLU A 287 -21.18 19.88 5.81
N THR A 288 -21.79 20.78 5.04
CA THR A 288 -21.62 22.24 5.22
C THR A 288 -22.80 22.87 5.98
N SER A 289 -22.48 23.82 6.86
CA SER A 289 -23.48 24.58 7.63
C SER A 289 -23.95 25.86 6.94
N PHE A 290 -23.38 26.18 5.77
CA PHE A 290 -23.66 27.38 4.97
C PHE A 290 -24.23 26.99 3.60
N PRO A 291 -24.98 27.88 2.94
CA PRO A 291 -25.55 27.56 1.63
C PRO A 291 -24.43 27.42 0.58
N LEU A 292 -24.47 26.32 -0.17
CA LEU A 292 -23.74 26.17 -1.42
C LEU A 292 -24.66 26.52 -2.59
N SER A 293 -24.07 27.01 -3.68
CA SER A 293 -24.74 27.20 -4.97
C SER A 293 -23.86 26.68 -6.11
N VAL A 294 -24.47 26.43 -7.26
CA VAL A 294 -23.76 25.99 -8.46
C VAL A 294 -23.94 26.99 -9.58
N GLY A 295 -22.84 27.24 -10.28
CA GLY A 295 -22.79 28.07 -11.47
C GLY A 295 -22.24 27.29 -12.66
N PRO A 296 -22.44 27.83 -13.88
CA PRO A 296 -21.73 27.34 -15.04
C PRO A 296 -20.22 27.52 -14.86
N VAL A 297 -19.45 26.60 -15.41
CA VAL A 297 -18.00 26.77 -15.54
C VAL A 297 -17.73 27.96 -16.48
N PRO A 298 -16.75 28.83 -16.20
CA PRO A 298 -16.44 29.96 -17.08
C PRO A 298 -16.10 29.49 -18.48
N ASP A 299 -16.42 30.29 -19.48
CA ASP A 299 -16.20 29.98 -20.90
C ASP A 299 -16.21 31.28 -21.70
N SER A 300 -15.29 31.40 -22.65
CA SER A 300 -15.25 32.50 -23.62
C SER A 300 -16.37 32.44 -24.68
N ALA A 301 -17.10 31.34 -24.74
CA ALA A 301 -18.26 31.17 -25.61
C ALA A 301 -19.58 31.42 -24.86
N SER A 302 -20.57 31.98 -25.57
CA SER A 302 -21.89 32.32 -25.02
C SER A 302 -22.72 31.13 -24.50
N MET A 303 -22.24 29.89 -24.68
CA MET A 303 -22.94 28.66 -24.31
C MET A 303 -22.49 28.08 -22.96
N ARG A 304 -21.39 28.56 -22.37
CA ARG A 304 -20.82 28.07 -21.09
C ARG A 304 -20.78 26.54 -21.01
N GLN A 305 -20.08 25.94 -21.98
CA GLN A 305 -19.99 24.49 -22.10
C GLN A 305 -19.16 23.88 -20.97
N THR A 306 -19.53 22.67 -20.55
CA THR A 306 -18.80 21.88 -19.54
C THR A 306 -18.74 20.41 -19.97
N LEU A 307 -18.08 19.57 -19.19
CA LEU A 307 -17.90 18.15 -19.43
C LEU A 307 -18.87 17.31 -18.57
N LEU A 308 -19.39 16.22 -19.14
CA LEU A 308 -20.10 15.19 -18.38
C LEU A 308 -19.11 14.39 -17.52
N SER A 309 -19.41 14.24 -16.22
CA SER A 309 -18.51 13.66 -15.23
C SER A 309 -18.72 12.16 -14.99
N GLU A 310 -19.96 11.67 -15.11
CA GLU A 310 -20.34 10.28 -14.80
C GLU A 310 -20.37 9.42 -16.06
N SER A 311 -19.66 8.28 -16.06
CA SER A 311 -19.49 7.44 -17.26
C SER A 311 -20.40 6.21 -17.35
N ALA A 312 -21.31 5.98 -16.42
CA ALA A 312 -22.15 4.77 -16.44
C ALA A 312 -23.24 4.74 -17.54
N VAL A 313 -23.30 3.65 -18.29
CA VAL A 313 -24.30 3.36 -19.34
C VAL A 313 -24.88 1.95 -19.18
N PHE A 314 -26.16 1.79 -19.53
CA PHE A 314 -26.76 0.47 -19.75
C PHE A 314 -26.41 -0.04 -21.15
N VAL A 315 -25.84 -1.23 -21.23
CA VAL A 315 -25.60 -1.96 -22.48
C VAL A 315 -26.38 -3.27 -22.49
N VAL A 316 -26.79 -3.73 -23.67
CA VAL A 316 -27.54 -4.98 -23.84
C VAL A 316 -26.65 -6.02 -24.50
N SER A 317 -26.61 -7.24 -23.95
CA SER A 317 -25.81 -8.32 -24.51
C SER A 317 -26.29 -8.71 -25.90
N LYS A 318 -25.35 -9.05 -26.78
CA LYS A 318 -25.64 -9.50 -28.14
C LYS A 318 -26.44 -10.80 -28.18
N THR A 319 -26.37 -11.60 -27.13
CA THR A 319 -27.06 -12.90 -27.04
C THR A 319 -28.58 -12.77 -26.85
N VAL A 320 -29.08 -11.58 -26.53
CA VAL A 320 -30.50 -11.32 -26.36
C VAL A 320 -31.18 -11.25 -27.73
N SER A 321 -32.19 -12.09 -27.93
CA SER A 321 -32.99 -12.14 -29.16
C SER A 321 -34.40 -11.54 -29.02
N ASP A 322 -34.93 -11.44 -27.79
CA ASP A 322 -36.18 -10.73 -27.46
C ASP A 322 -35.89 -9.61 -26.46
N TYR A 323 -36.04 -8.36 -26.92
CA TYR A 323 -35.74 -7.17 -26.11
C TYR A 323 -36.92 -6.68 -25.27
N SER A 324 -38.12 -7.24 -25.44
CA SER A 324 -39.33 -6.65 -24.87
C SER A 324 -39.34 -6.60 -23.34
N ALA A 325 -38.78 -7.61 -22.66
CA ALA A 325 -38.63 -7.60 -21.21
C ALA A 325 -37.64 -6.51 -20.74
N ILE A 326 -36.50 -6.37 -21.43
CA ILE A 326 -35.48 -5.35 -21.10
C ILE A 326 -36.03 -3.94 -21.34
N LEU A 327 -36.79 -3.74 -22.42
CA LEU A 327 -37.48 -2.50 -22.72
C LEU A 327 -38.44 -2.12 -21.59
N GLU A 328 -39.30 -3.05 -21.17
CA GLU A 328 -40.26 -2.84 -20.08
C GLU A 328 -39.56 -2.41 -18.78
N PHE A 329 -38.41 -3.04 -18.45
CA PHE A 329 -37.59 -2.65 -17.31
C PHE A 329 -36.98 -1.25 -17.45
N LEU A 330 -36.37 -0.93 -18.59
CA LEU A 330 -35.74 0.38 -18.81
C LEU A 330 -36.77 1.52 -18.88
N GLU A 331 -37.92 1.32 -19.52
CA GLU A 331 -39.02 2.29 -19.53
C GLU A 331 -39.52 2.55 -18.10
N PHE A 332 -39.62 1.51 -17.26
CA PHE A 332 -39.96 1.65 -15.85
C PHE A 332 -38.87 2.39 -15.04
N PHE A 333 -37.60 2.08 -15.29
CA PHE A 333 -36.46 2.69 -14.61
C PHE A 333 -36.43 4.21 -14.80
N TYR A 334 -36.72 4.69 -16.02
CA TYR A 334 -36.73 6.12 -16.35
C TYR A 334 -38.05 6.85 -16.06
N LEU A 335 -39.03 6.22 -15.40
CA LEU A 335 -40.24 6.91 -14.96
C LEU A 335 -39.87 8.03 -13.97
N PRO A 336 -40.50 9.23 -14.06
CA PRO A 336 -40.18 10.35 -13.18
C PRO A 336 -40.17 10.01 -11.69
N ARG A 337 -41.13 9.20 -11.22
CA ARG A 337 -41.21 8.76 -9.82
C ARG A 337 -40.03 7.88 -9.38
N GLN A 338 -39.52 7.03 -10.28
CA GLN A 338 -38.41 6.14 -9.97
C GLN A 338 -37.10 6.92 -10.02
N TYR A 339 -36.94 7.72 -11.07
CA TYR A 339 -35.74 8.53 -11.27
C TYR A 339 -35.59 9.64 -10.21
N ALA A 340 -36.69 10.20 -9.69
CA ALA A 340 -36.68 11.19 -8.62
C ALA A 340 -35.93 10.70 -7.35
N ARG A 341 -35.77 9.39 -7.18
CA ARG A 341 -34.99 8.80 -6.08
C ARG A 341 -33.49 9.06 -6.26
N PHE A 342 -32.95 8.82 -7.46
CA PHE A 342 -31.57 9.16 -7.79
C PHE A 342 -31.35 10.68 -7.76
N ALA A 343 -32.30 11.45 -8.27
CA ALA A 343 -32.24 12.90 -8.23
C ALA A 343 -32.24 13.47 -6.80
N ARG A 344 -32.94 12.83 -5.86
CA ARG A 344 -33.03 13.31 -4.47
C ARG A 344 -31.79 13.01 -3.64
N GLU A 345 -31.26 11.80 -3.77
CA GLU A 345 -30.12 11.35 -2.96
C GLU A 345 -28.78 11.71 -3.60
N LEU A 346 -28.68 11.70 -4.92
CA LEU A 346 -27.40 11.81 -5.65
C LEU A 346 -27.37 12.98 -6.65
N LEU A 347 -28.44 13.78 -6.71
CA LEU A 347 -28.62 14.87 -7.68
C LEU A 347 -28.49 14.42 -9.16
N PHE A 348 -28.76 13.14 -9.46
CA PHE A 348 -28.68 12.64 -10.82
C PHE A 348 -29.66 13.33 -11.76
N VAL A 349 -29.17 13.76 -12.92
CA VAL A 349 -29.98 14.37 -13.98
C VAL A 349 -30.39 13.29 -15.01
N PRO A 350 -31.69 13.09 -15.29
CA PRO A 350 -32.13 12.09 -16.26
C PRO A 350 -31.70 12.44 -17.69
N PRO A 351 -31.39 11.41 -18.51
CA PRO A 351 -30.98 11.61 -19.91
C PRO A 351 -32.15 11.92 -20.86
N LEU A 352 -33.40 11.88 -20.36
CA LEU A 352 -34.61 12.00 -21.16
C LEU A 352 -35.30 13.36 -21.01
N THR A 353 -35.69 13.94 -22.15
CA THR A 353 -36.35 15.25 -22.26
C THR A 353 -37.72 15.28 -21.60
N GLN A 354 -38.48 14.18 -21.64
CA GLN A 354 -39.78 14.11 -20.95
C GLN A 354 -39.68 13.85 -19.44
N THR A 355 -38.60 13.23 -18.98
CA THR A 355 -38.45 12.87 -17.56
C THR A 355 -37.95 14.06 -16.75
N LEU A 356 -37.02 14.86 -17.30
CA LEU A 356 -36.40 15.97 -16.58
C LEU A 356 -37.41 16.98 -16.00
N PRO A 357 -38.38 17.54 -16.76
CA PRO A 357 -39.28 18.56 -16.21
C PRO A 357 -40.16 18.03 -15.07
N ALA A 358 -40.57 16.76 -15.15
CA ALA A 358 -41.36 16.13 -14.11
C ALA A 358 -40.54 15.91 -12.82
N VAL A 359 -39.26 15.55 -12.96
CA VAL A 359 -38.33 15.40 -11.84
C VAL A 359 -38.01 16.77 -11.23
N GLU A 360 -37.77 17.81 -12.04
CA GLU A 360 -37.55 19.18 -11.54
C GLU A 360 -38.73 19.70 -10.71
N VAL A 361 -39.97 19.41 -11.12
CA VAL A 361 -41.17 19.75 -10.32
C VAL A 361 -41.18 18.98 -8.98
N MET A 362 -40.84 17.68 -9.00
CA MET A 362 -40.78 16.83 -7.81
C MET A 362 -39.68 17.23 -6.81
N LEU A 363 -38.64 17.92 -7.29
CA LEU A 363 -37.50 18.41 -6.50
C LEU A 363 -37.48 19.94 -6.41
N SER A 364 -38.64 20.59 -6.54
CA SER A 364 -38.75 22.05 -6.41
C SER A 364 -38.34 22.60 -5.03
N ASP A 365 -38.26 21.73 -4.02
CA ASP A 365 -37.72 22.00 -2.68
C ASP A 365 -36.18 21.90 -2.61
N ARG A 366 -35.52 21.38 -3.65
CA ARG A 366 -34.06 21.29 -3.77
C ARG A 366 -33.55 22.36 -4.77
N PRO A 367 -33.19 23.56 -4.30
CA PRO A 367 -32.92 24.72 -5.17
C PRO A 367 -31.72 24.53 -6.12
N LEU A 368 -30.80 23.61 -5.83
CA LEU A 368 -29.62 23.33 -6.66
C LEU A 368 -29.94 22.44 -7.87
N TYR A 369 -31.02 21.65 -7.81
CA TYR A 369 -31.30 20.64 -8.83
C TYR A 369 -31.59 21.28 -10.19
N GLY A 370 -32.40 22.34 -10.24
CA GLY A 370 -32.69 23.05 -11.50
C GLY A 370 -31.46 23.72 -12.13
N GLN A 371 -30.53 24.21 -11.31
CA GLN A 371 -29.27 24.79 -11.80
C GLN A 371 -28.38 23.70 -12.42
N LEU A 372 -28.29 22.55 -11.76
CA LEU A 372 -27.57 21.38 -12.25
C LEU A 372 -28.18 20.81 -13.54
N ALA A 373 -29.51 20.68 -13.59
CA ALA A 373 -30.26 20.26 -14.77
C ALA A 373 -29.95 21.14 -15.98
N GLY A 374 -29.92 22.47 -15.78
CA GLY A 374 -29.52 23.40 -16.83
C GLY A 374 -28.08 23.17 -17.32
N ALA A 375 -27.14 22.90 -16.42
CA ALA A 375 -25.74 22.62 -16.78
C ALA A 375 -25.60 21.28 -17.53
N ALA A 376 -26.34 20.26 -17.12
CA ALA A 376 -26.35 18.93 -17.74
C ALA A 376 -26.70 18.97 -19.23
N VAL A 377 -27.70 19.77 -19.61
CA VAL A 377 -28.12 19.93 -21.02
C VAL A 377 -27.04 20.61 -21.88
N ARG A 378 -26.14 21.39 -21.27
CA ARG A 378 -25.03 22.07 -21.96
C ARG A 378 -23.71 21.32 -21.85
N ALA A 379 -23.67 20.20 -21.13
CA ALA A 379 -22.48 19.42 -20.96
C ALA A 379 -22.23 18.55 -22.20
N GLY A 380 -20.99 18.55 -22.66
CA GLY A 380 -20.56 17.72 -23.79
C GLY A 380 -19.71 16.55 -23.31
N SER A 381 -19.22 15.80 -24.29
CA SER A 381 -18.19 14.80 -24.06
C SER A 381 -17.43 14.49 -25.34
N PHE A 382 -16.23 13.92 -25.20
CA PHE A 382 -15.45 13.53 -26.36
C PHE A 382 -16.06 12.32 -27.08
N PRO A 383 -15.93 12.22 -28.41
CA PRO A 383 -16.39 11.07 -29.18
C PRO A 383 -15.75 9.77 -28.74
N LEU A 384 -16.52 8.68 -28.71
CA LEU A 384 -15.99 7.35 -28.43
C LEU A 384 -15.16 6.83 -29.62
N ARG A 385 -13.91 6.47 -29.34
CA ARG A 385 -12.96 5.78 -30.23
C ARG A 385 -12.35 4.57 -29.52
N LYS A 386 -11.87 3.60 -30.30
CA LYS A 386 -11.27 2.36 -29.78
C LYS A 386 -10.13 2.58 -28.78
N GLU A 387 -9.35 3.66 -28.94
CA GLU A 387 -8.17 3.98 -28.12
C GLU A 387 -8.41 5.08 -27.07
N SER A 388 -9.62 5.65 -26.99
CA SER A 388 -9.89 6.88 -26.21
C SER A 388 -9.57 6.75 -24.72
N GLY A 389 -9.94 5.63 -24.10
CA GLY A 389 -9.76 5.46 -22.66
C GLY A 389 -8.28 5.47 -22.25
N ARG A 390 -7.42 4.85 -23.06
CA ARG A 390 -5.97 4.83 -22.84
C ARG A 390 -5.32 6.16 -23.19
N ALA A 391 -5.66 6.73 -24.35
CA ALA A 391 -5.11 8.00 -24.80
C ALA A 391 -5.44 9.14 -23.81
N LEU A 392 -6.70 9.24 -23.36
CA LEU A 392 -7.10 10.24 -22.36
C LEU A 392 -6.40 10.02 -21.01
N SER A 393 -6.14 8.78 -20.60
CA SER A 393 -5.37 8.49 -19.38
C SER A 393 -3.89 8.89 -19.51
N GLU A 394 -3.27 8.63 -20.67
CA GLU A 394 -1.89 9.05 -20.95
C GLU A 394 -1.77 10.58 -21.01
N ILE A 395 -2.77 11.27 -21.59
CA ILE A 395 -2.90 12.74 -21.62
C ILE A 395 -3.06 13.29 -20.20
N ALA A 396 -3.98 12.73 -19.40
CA ALA A 396 -4.17 13.13 -18.00
C ALA A 396 -2.87 13.04 -17.20
N ARG A 397 -2.12 11.94 -17.37
CA ARG A 397 -0.81 11.75 -16.71
C ARG A 397 0.22 12.80 -17.15
N ALA A 398 0.23 13.19 -18.42
CA ALA A 398 1.12 14.25 -18.90
C ALA A 398 0.78 15.61 -18.25
N ILE A 399 -0.51 15.94 -18.15
CA ILE A 399 -0.98 17.19 -17.52
C ILE A 399 -0.65 17.23 -16.03
N GLU A 400 -0.87 16.14 -15.31
CA GLU A 400 -0.57 16.05 -13.87
C GLU A 400 0.94 16.15 -13.59
N ARG A 401 1.78 15.49 -14.40
CA ARG A 401 3.24 15.62 -14.32
C ARG A 401 3.70 17.04 -14.64
N LEU A 402 3.05 17.72 -15.58
CA LEU A 402 3.33 19.12 -15.89
C LEU A 402 2.95 20.05 -14.73
N ASP A 403 1.76 19.91 -14.16
CA ASP A 403 1.30 20.73 -13.02
C ASP A 403 2.19 20.53 -11.78
N ALA A 404 2.65 19.29 -11.55
CA ALA A 404 3.61 18.96 -10.50
C ALA A 404 5.04 19.46 -10.77
N GLY A 405 5.32 20.02 -11.95
CA GLY A 405 6.64 20.51 -12.35
C GLY A 405 7.66 19.39 -12.62
N LEU A 406 7.19 18.16 -12.91
CA LEU A 406 8.04 16.99 -13.18
C LEU A 406 8.53 16.91 -14.63
N ILE A 407 7.82 17.55 -15.57
CA ILE A 407 8.17 17.59 -16.98
C ILE A 407 8.05 19.02 -17.53
N SER A 408 8.73 19.31 -18.64
CA SER A 408 8.58 20.59 -19.33
C SER A 408 7.31 20.63 -20.16
N GLU A 409 6.90 21.82 -20.58
CA GLU A 409 5.76 22.01 -21.47
C GLU A 409 5.96 21.30 -22.82
N GLU A 410 7.18 21.34 -23.36
CA GLU A 410 7.53 20.63 -24.59
C GLU A 410 7.42 19.12 -24.43
N GLN A 411 7.84 18.58 -23.28
CA GLN A 411 7.72 17.15 -22.99
C GLN A 411 6.26 16.76 -22.77
N ALA A 412 5.45 17.60 -22.13
CA ALA A 412 4.03 17.36 -21.96
C ALA A 412 3.29 17.36 -23.31
N ILE A 413 3.62 18.31 -24.19
CA ILE A 413 3.09 18.34 -25.57
C ILE A 413 3.49 17.08 -26.33
N ALA A 414 4.76 16.67 -26.25
CA ALA A 414 5.22 15.44 -26.90
C ALA A 414 4.51 14.19 -26.36
N ASP A 415 4.34 14.08 -25.03
CA ASP A 415 3.62 12.96 -24.40
C ASP A 415 2.14 12.94 -24.84
N ILE A 416 1.49 14.10 -24.93
CA ILE A 416 0.10 14.25 -25.42
C ILE A 416 -0.02 13.87 -26.90
N GLN A 417 0.93 14.28 -27.75
CA GLN A 417 0.96 13.92 -29.17
C GLN A 417 1.19 12.43 -29.38
N ASN A 418 2.11 11.84 -28.62
CA ASN A 418 2.41 10.41 -28.68
C ASN A 418 1.21 9.54 -28.24
N ALA A 419 0.37 10.04 -27.32
CA ALA A 419 -0.86 9.35 -26.93
C ALA A 419 -1.86 9.21 -28.09
N ASP A 420 -1.89 10.16 -29.04
CA ASP A 420 -2.73 10.14 -30.25
C ASP A 420 -2.06 9.42 -31.46
N GLU A 421 -0.72 9.34 -31.49
CA GLU A 421 0.05 8.73 -32.58
C GLU A 421 0.09 7.20 -32.61
N HIS A 422 -0.52 6.50 -31.64
CA HIS A 422 -0.55 5.03 -31.59
C HIS A 422 -1.47 4.38 -32.66
N LYS A 423 -1.59 4.98 -33.85
CA LYS A 423 -2.02 4.30 -35.09
C LYS A 423 -0.84 3.58 -35.73
N SER A 424 -1.02 2.28 -35.96
CA SER A 424 -0.17 1.38 -36.75
C SER A 424 1.06 0.79 -36.04
N LYS A 425 0.79 -0.17 -35.15
CA LYS A 425 1.52 -1.44 -35.19
C LYS A 425 0.53 -2.58 -35.40
N VAL A 426 0.02 -2.67 -36.63
CA VAL A 426 -0.24 -3.98 -37.23
C VAL A 426 1.14 -4.58 -37.50
N GLU A 427 1.76 -5.09 -36.45
CA GLU A 427 2.87 -6.00 -36.61
C GLU A 427 2.28 -7.34 -37.04
N SER A 428 2.79 -7.80 -38.19
CA SER A 428 2.64 -9.15 -38.71
C SER A 428 2.58 -10.17 -37.57
N LYS A 429 1.62 -11.11 -37.68
CA LYS A 429 1.57 -12.35 -36.90
C LYS A 429 2.98 -12.96 -36.82
N VAL A 430 3.66 -12.70 -35.71
CA VAL A 430 4.70 -13.57 -35.18
C VAL A 430 3.95 -14.45 -34.20
N SER A 431 3.84 -15.72 -34.55
CA SER A 431 3.16 -16.73 -33.76
C SER A 431 3.96 -16.99 -32.48
N GLY A 432 3.49 -16.45 -31.36
CA GLY A 432 3.99 -16.77 -30.03
C GLY A 432 3.26 -15.98 -28.93
N PRO A 433 3.09 -16.53 -27.72
CA PRO A 433 2.52 -15.82 -26.58
C PRO A 433 3.39 -14.62 -26.17
N ARG A 434 2.79 -13.46 -25.86
CA ARG A 434 3.53 -12.27 -25.40
C ARG A 434 3.48 -12.19 -23.88
N ILE A 435 4.65 -12.17 -23.26
CA ILE A 435 4.81 -12.00 -21.80
C ILE A 435 5.36 -10.60 -21.52
N ARG A 436 4.68 -9.88 -20.63
CA ARG A 436 5.17 -8.63 -20.04
C ARG A 436 5.79 -8.94 -18.69
N VAL A 437 6.94 -8.34 -18.43
CA VAL A 437 7.68 -8.50 -17.18
C VAL A 437 8.01 -7.12 -16.64
N THR A 438 7.67 -6.91 -15.38
CA THR A 438 8.00 -5.72 -14.58
C THR A 438 8.56 -6.17 -13.23
N TRP A 439 9.03 -5.25 -12.40
CA TRP A 439 9.58 -5.62 -11.09
C TRP A 439 9.12 -4.68 -9.97
N ALA A 440 9.32 -5.15 -8.72
CA ALA A 440 9.06 -4.40 -7.51
C ALA A 440 10.10 -4.76 -6.43
N GLU A 441 10.34 -3.83 -5.49
CA GLU A 441 11.02 -4.16 -4.23
C GLU A 441 10.29 -5.23 -3.42
N SER A 442 11.02 -5.95 -2.57
CA SER A 442 10.50 -7.01 -1.69
C SER A 442 9.47 -6.51 -0.67
N THR A 443 9.59 -5.24 -0.26
CA THR A 443 8.64 -4.60 0.67
C THR A 443 7.33 -4.14 0.01
N ARG A 444 7.14 -4.38 -1.29
CA ARG A 444 5.87 -4.11 -1.99
C ARG A 444 4.99 -5.35 -2.00
N ARG A 445 3.74 -5.23 -1.55
CA ARG A 445 2.74 -6.28 -1.79
C ARG A 445 2.25 -6.20 -3.23
N LEU A 446 2.39 -7.29 -3.97
CA LEU A 446 1.78 -7.49 -5.29
C LEU A 446 0.69 -8.55 -5.17
N ARG A 447 -0.54 -8.25 -5.59
CA ARG A 447 -1.65 -9.20 -5.62
C ARG A 447 -1.79 -9.83 -7.00
N ALA A 448 -2.44 -10.98 -7.07
CA ALA A 448 -2.75 -11.63 -8.35
C ALA A 448 -3.63 -10.77 -9.28
N THR A 449 -4.34 -9.79 -8.73
CA THR A 449 -5.20 -8.85 -9.46
C THR A 449 -4.48 -7.57 -9.89
N ASP A 450 -3.22 -7.36 -9.51
CA ASP A 450 -2.48 -6.16 -9.88
C ASP A 450 -2.04 -6.24 -11.35
N ALA A 451 -1.93 -5.09 -12.02
CA ALA A 451 -1.55 -5.03 -13.43
C ALA A 451 -0.07 -5.38 -13.70
N GLY A 452 0.77 -5.32 -12.68
CA GLY A 452 2.22 -5.48 -12.77
C GLY A 452 2.95 -4.88 -11.57
N GLY A 453 4.28 -5.00 -11.57
CA GLY A 453 5.17 -4.26 -10.68
C GLY A 453 5.28 -2.79 -11.11
N PRO A 454 5.56 -1.87 -10.17
CA PRO A 454 5.57 -0.43 -10.46
C PRO A 454 6.85 0.06 -11.16
N LYS A 455 7.87 -0.79 -11.32
CA LYS A 455 9.17 -0.40 -11.88
C LYS A 455 9.48 -1.14 -13.18
N ASP A 456 10.02 -0.37 -14.11
CA ASP A 456 10.63 -0.86 -15.34
C ASP A 456 12.10 -1.22 -15.12
N PHE A 457 12.69 -1.91 -16.09
CA PHE A 457 14.09 -2.30 -16.07
C PHE A 457 15.06 -1.11 -16.23
N PRO A 458 16.29 -1.22 -15.71
CA PRO A 458 16.88 -2.38 -15.04
C PRO A 458 16.40 -2.60 -13.60
N ILE A 459 16.54 -3.84 -13.12
CA ILE A 459 16.44 -4.15 -11.69
C ILE A 459 17.71 -3.63 -11.02
N GLU A 460 17.57 -2.70 -10.08
CA GLU A 460 18.69 -2.09 -9.39
C GLU A 460 18.68 -2.50 -7.91
N ILE A 461 19.72 -3.24 -7.51
CA ILE A 461 19.90 -3.73 -6.16
C ILE A 461 21.29 -3.38 -5.61
N ALA A 462 21.39 -3.21 -4.30
CA ALA A 462 22.65 -2.93 -3.61
C ALA A 462 22.81 -3.88 -2.43
N CYS A 463 23.93 -4.57 -2.36
CA CYS A 463 24.12 -5.64 -1.38
C CYS A 463 25.58 -5.64 -0.89
N ALA A 464 25.76 -5.66 0.41
CA ALA A 464 27.02 -5.94 1.06
C ALA A 464 27.40 -7.41 0.87
N ARG A 465 28.64 -7.72 1.19
CA ARG A 465 29.12 -9.09 1.16
C ARG A 465 28.58 -9.82 2.39
N ASN A 466 28.21 -11.09 2.24
CA ASN A 466 27.53 -11.89 3.26
C ASN A 466 26.13 -11.38 3.63
N GLU A 467 25.41 -10.83 2.65
CA GLU A 467 24.03 -10.32 2.76
C GLU A 467 23.19 -10.98 1.66
N HIS A 468 21.88 -11.07 1.93
CA HIS A 468 20.86 -11.37 0.94
C HIS A 468 20.10 -10.10 0.55
N GLU A 469 19.81 -9.94 -0.74
CA GLU A 469 18.94 -8.88 -1.23
C GLU A 469 17.86 -9.49 -2.12
N THR A 470 16.60 -9.22 -1.79
CA THR A 470 15.45 -9.81 -2.47
C THR A 470 14.67 -8.79 -3.31
N PHE A 471 14.03 -9.27 -4.37
CA PHE A 471 13.09 -8.49 -5.19
C PHE A 471 12.05 -9.39 -5.85
N GLN A 472 11.02 -8.79 -6.44
CA GLN A 472 9.93 -9.51 -7.10
C GLN A 472 9.88 -9.19 -8.60
N LEU A 473 9.68 -10.21 -9.41
CA LEU A 473 9.26 -10.10 -10.80
C LEU A 473 7.74 -10.29 -10.88
N ALA A 474 7.11 -9.46 -11.70
CA ALA A 474 5.69 -9.45 -11.94
C ALA A 474 5.44 -9.75 -13.43
N LEU A 475 4.94 -10.96 -13.70
CA LEU A 475 4.74 -11.50 -15.04
C LEU A 475 3.25 -11.51 -15.38
N SER A 476 2.90 -10.97 -16.54
CA SER A 476 1.57 -11.10 -17.13
C SER A 476 1.68 -11.53 -18.58
N ALA A 477 0.72 -12.32 -19.06
CA ALA A 477 0.70 -12.82 -20.42
C ALA A 477 -0.66 -12.59 -21.08
N ASP A 478 -0.66 -12.45 -22.40
CA ASP A 478 -1.88 -12.34 -23.22
C ASP A 478 -2.58 -13.69 -23.44
N SER A 479 -1.86 -14.78 -23.23
CA SER A 479 -2.30 -16.16 -23.40
C SER A 479 -1.55 -17.05 -22.42
N ALA A 480 -2.11 -18.23 -22.09
CA ALA A 480 -1.50 -19.11 -21.11
C ALA A 480 -0.15 -19.59 -21.61
N VAL A 481 0.86 -19.53 -20.74
CA VAL A 481 2.20 -20.03 -21.02
C VAL A 481 2.58 -20.99 -19.91
N ASP A 482 2.58 -22.27 -20.24
CA ASP A 482 2.97 -23.33 -19.33
C ASP A 482 4.47 -23.60 -19.45
N GLY A 483 5.14 -23.97 -18.37
CA GLY A 483 6.52 -24.43 -18.49
C GLY A 483 7.55 -23.33 -18.75
N LEU A 484 7.31 -22.12 -18.25
CA LEU A 484 8.23 -20.99 -18.34
C LEU A 484 9.36 -21.11 -17.34
N THR A 485 10.58 -20.84 -17.77
CA THR A 485 11.80 -20.94 -16.97
C THR A 485 12.36 -19.56 -16.68
N VAL A 486 12.95 -19.40 -15.49
CA VAL A 486 13.71 -18.22 -15.13
C VAL A 486 15.15 -18.62 -14.89
N THR A 487 16.08 -18.03 -15.63
CA THR A 487 17.52 -18.31 -15.51
C THR A 487 18.28 -17.02 -15.31
N LEU A 488 19.23 -17.00 -14.38
CA LEU A 488 20.09 -15.85 -14.14
C LEU A 488 21.47 -16.11 -14.72
N ALA A 489 21.94 -15.22 -15.59
CA ALA A 489 23.30 -15.27 -16.10
C ALA A 489 24.31 -14.98 -14.97
N PRO A 490 25.59 -15.41 -15.10
CA PRO A 490 26.62 -15.03 -14.16
C PRO A 490 26.78 -13.50 -14.09
N PHE A 491 26.94 -12.97 -12.87
CA PHE A 491 27.24 -11.56 -12.69
C PHE A 491 28.64 -11.24 -13.17
N THR A 492 28.76 -10.19 -13.99
CA THR A 492 30.01 -9.74 -14.59
C THR A 492 30.29 -8.29 -14.22
N SER A 493 31.51 -7.99 -13.75
CA SER A 493 31.95 -6.62 -13.46
C SER A 493 32.30 -5.85 -14.73
N SER A 494 32.47 -4.54 -14.61
CA SER A 494 32.85 -3.65 -15.72
C SER A 494 34.20 -3.96 -16.37
N ASP A 495 35.11 -4.65 -15.67
CA ASP A 495 36.39 -5.15 -16.20
C ASP A 495 36.30 -6.57 -16.78
N GLY A 496 35.09 -7.13 -16.90
CA GLY A 496 34.82 -8.41 -17.54
C GLY A 496 35.05 -9.64 -16.65
N ARG A 497 35.26 -9.48 -15.35
CA ARG A 497 35.41 -10.62 -14.43
C ARG A 497 34.02 -11.12 -14.01
N SER A 498 33.78 -12.41 -14.25
CA SER A 498 32.60 -13.10 -13.72
C SER A 498 32.82 -13.48 -12.25
N CYS A 499 31.78 -13.43 -11.45
CA CYS A 499 31.77 -13.96 -10.09
C CYS A 499 30.54 -14.84 -9.84
N GLU A 500 30.72 -15.84 -8.99
CA GLU A 500 29.63 -16.71 -8.55
C GLU A 500 28.81 -15.96 -7.47
N ILE A 501 27.67 -15.42 -7.89
CA ILE A 501 26.65 -14.87 -7.00
C ILE A 501 25.45 -15.80 -7.10
N LYS A 502 24.94 -16.23 -5.94
CA LYS A 502 23.87 -17.21 -5.88
C LYS A 502 22.53 -16.48 -5.97
N ALA A 503 21.63 -17.01 -6.78
CA ALA A 503 20.25 -16.55 -6.80
C ALA A 503 19.30 -17.75 -6.71
N LEU A 504 18.26 -17.60 -5.90
CA LEU A 504 17.17 -18.56 -5.80
C LEU A 504 15.88 -17.89 -6.27
N THR A 505 15.06 -18.65 -7.00
CA THR A 505 13.77 -18.20 -7.50
C THR A 505 12.64 -18.98 -6.84
N TYR A 506 11.60 -18.26 -6.45
CA TYR A 506 10.42 -18.84 -5.82
C TYR A 506 9.16 -18.35 -6.52
N LEU A 507 8.21 -19.26 -6.74
CA LEU A 507 6.85 -18.89 -7.06
C LEU A 507 6.15 -18.45 -5.77
N GLU A 508 5.55 -17.27 -5.82
CA GLU A 508 4.76 -16.77 -4.70
C GLU A 508 3.34 -17.33 -4.75
N GLU A 509 2.95 -18.04 -3.70
CA GLU A 509 1.61 -18.61 -3.52
C GLU A 509 0.80 -17.79 -2.52
N ASP A 510 -0.49 -17.64 -2.86
CA ASP A 510 -1.46 -16.95 -2.02
C ASP A 510 -2.02 -17.87 -0.91
N THR A 511 -2.34 -17.27 0.23
CA THR A 511 -3.11 -17.89 1.31
C THR A 511 -4.45 -17.18 1.42
N LEU A 512 -5.53 -17.95 1.57
CA LEU A 512 -6.87 -17.40 1.74
C LEU A 512 -7.05 -16.89 3.17
N ILE A 513 -7.42 -15.62 3.30
CA ILE A 513 -7.77 -14.98 4.57
C ILE A 513 -9.27 -14.75 4.60
N SER A 514 -9.98 -15.57 5.37
CA SER A 514 -11.44 -15.50 5.56
C SER A 514 -11.85 -14.45 6.59
N THR A 515 -11.05 -14.32 7.66
CA THR A 515 -11.30 -13.44 8.81
C THR A 515 -10.08 -12.56 9.03
N PRO A 516 -9.98 -11.41 8.34
CA PRO A 516 -8.85 -10.50 8.54
C PRO A 516 -8.96 -9.81 9.91
N LEU A 517 -7.82 -9.71 10.60
CA LEU A 517 -7.64 -9.04 11.89
C LEU A 517 -6.85 -7.73 11.72
N VAL A 518 -5.88 -7.71 10.80
CA VAL A 518 -4.99 -6.55 10.56
C VAL A 518 -5.28 -5.83 9.23
N ALA A 519 -5.88 -6.51 8.26
CA ALA A 519 -6.32 -5.90 7.02
C ALA A 519 -7.82 -5.58 7.03
N GLU A 520 -8.26 -4.67 6.16
CA GLU A 520 -9.67 -4.28 6.06
C GLU A 520 -10.49 -5.25 5.19
N THR A 521 -9.83 -6.04 4.34
CA THR A 521 -10.47 -6.89 3.34
C THR A 521 -10.07 -8.35 3.46
N LYS A 522 -11.06 -9.25 3.43
CA LYS A 522 -10.85 -10.68 3.20
C LYS A 522 -10.35 -10.95 1.78
N GLY A 523 -9.68 -12.07 1.55
CA GLY A 523 -9.26 -12.47 0.21
C GLY A 523 -7.95 -13.25 0.18
N LEU A 524 -7.37 -13.37 -1.01
CA LEU A 524 -6.08 -14.00 -1.24
C LEU A 524 -4.95 -13.02 -0.91
N TYR A 525 -4.02 -13.46 -0.08
CA TYR A 525 -2.84 -12.70 0.33
C TYR A 525 -1.57 -13.47 -0.01
N PRO A 526 -0.62 -12.84 -0.70
CA PRO A 526 0.64 -13.49 -0.98
C PRO A 526 1.44 -13.75 0.28
N ASN A 527 2.01 -14.95 0.37
CA ASN A 527 2.58 -15.43 1.62
C ASN A 527 3.69 -16.47 1.44
N VAL A 528 3.45 -17.55 0.69
CA VAL A 528 4.35 -18.72 0.69
C VAL A 528 5.27 -18.68 -0.53
N LEU A 529 6.56 -18.95 -0.33
CA LEU A 529 7.56 -18.95 -1.39
C LEU A 529 7.95 -20.39 -1.74
N ARG A 530 7.44 -20.88 -2.87
CA ARG A 530 7.76 -22.24 -3.36
C ARG A 530 8.91 -22.22 -4.31
N ARG A 531 9.95 -22.98 -3.97
CA ARG A 531 11.07 -23.18 -4.90
C ARG A 531 10.55 -23.88 -6.15
N ARG A 532 10.68 -23.21 -7.30
CA ARG A 532 10.29 -23.71 -8.61
C ARG A 532 11.30 -23.18 -9.61
N ASP A 533 11.70 -24.02 -10.54
CA ASP A 533 12.55 -23.63 -11.68
C ASP A 533 11.71 -23.43 -12.96
N VAL A 534 10.44 -23.85 -12.90
CA VAL A 534 9.47 -23.87 -13.98
C VAL A 534 8.14 -23.35 -13.43
N PHE A 535 7.50 -22.45 -14.17
CA PHE A 535 6.31 -21.71 -13.75
C PHE A 535 5.29 -21.65 -14.88
N ASP A 536 4.03 -21.58 -14.51
CA ASP A 536 2.94 -21.33 -15.45
C ASP A 536 2.46 -19.89 -15.29
N VAL A 537 2.13 -19.24 -16.41
CA VAL A 537 1.55 -17.90 -16.44
C VAL A 537 0.14 -18.00 -17.00
N VAL A 538 -0.83 -17.61 -16.18
CA VAL A 538 -2.25 -17.63 -16.54
C VAL A 538 -2.68 -16.22 -16.94
N PRO A 539 -3.39 -16.04 -18.07
CA PRO A 539 -3.88 -14.73 -18.47
C PRO A 539 -4.85 -14.15 -17.45
N GLY A 540 -4.77 -12.83 -17.24
CA GLY A 540 -5.64 -12.13 -16.29
C GLY A 540 -5.25 -12.29 -14.82
N THR A 541 -4.18 -13.03 -14.51
CA THR A 541 -3.58 -13.05 -13.17
C THR A 541 -2.10 -12.69 -13.24
N LEU A 542 -1.61 -12.03 -12.20
CA LEU A 542 -0.21 -11.68 -12.06
C LEU A 542 0.58 -12.83 -11.45
N THR A 543 1.44 -13.48 -12.24
CA THR A 543 2.42 -14.45 -11.73
C THR A 543 3.57 -13.70 -11.07
N ARG A 544 3.86 -14.04 -9.81
CA ARG A 544 4.86 -13.34 -8.98
C ARG A 544 6.02 -14.27 -8.68
N ILE A 545 7.22 -13.84 -9.04
CA ILE A 545 8.45 -14.61 -8.83
C ILE A 545 9.33 -13.83 -7.88
N TRP A 546 9.54 -14.37 -6.69
CA TRP A 546 10.47 -13.83 -5.71
C TRP A 546 11.89 -14.29 -6.05
N VAL A 547 12.84 -13.36 -6.05
CA VAL A 547 14.25 -13.63 -6.33
C VAL A 547 15.07 -13.24 -5.11
N ASP A 548 15.82 -14.20 -4.56
CA ASP A 548 16.75 -13.99 -3.43
C ASP A 548 18.19 -14.07 -3.95
N VAL A 549 18.92 -12.95 -3.89
CA VAL A 549 20.31 -12.84 -4.33
C VAL A 549 21.23 -12.79 -3.12
N PHE A 550 22.08 -13.80 -2.97
CA PHE A 550 23.12 -13.83 -1.94
C PHE A 550 24.47 -13.43 -2.52
N VAL A 551 25.13 -12.44 -1.92
CA VAL A 551 26.47 -12.00 -2.30
C VAL A 551 27.53 -12.61 -1.37
N PRO A 552 28.39 -13.53 -1.85
CA PRO A 552 29.44 -14.12 -1.02
C PRO A 552 30.50 -13.12 -0.52
N ARG A 553 31.26 -13.53 0.50
CA ARG A 553 32.27 -12.70 1.19
C ARG A 553 33.42 -12.25 0.31
N GLU A 554 33.76 -13.09 -0.64
CA GLU A 554 34.89 -12.99 -1.54
C GLU A 554 34.62 -12.10 -2.76
N VAL A 555 33.35 -11.75 -3.01
CA VAL A 555 32.98 -10.85 -4.12
C VAL A 555 33.66 -9.49 -3.92
N ALA A 556 34.25 -8.94 -4.98
CA ALA A 556 34.91 -7.65 -4.91
C ALA A 556 33.88 -6.51 -4.91
N PRO A 557 34.10 -5.42 -4.17
CA PRO A 557 33.15 -4.31 -4.16
C PRO A 557 33.24 -3.50 -5.45
N THR A 558 32.24 -3.66 -6.31
CA THR A 558 32.08 -2.96 -7.59
C THR A 558 30.64 -3.11 -8.07
N ARG A 559 30.29 -2.40 -9.14
CA ARG A 559 29.07 -2.66 -9.88
C ARG A 559 29.22 -3.90 -10.75
N TYR A 560 28.22 -4.78 -10.68
CA TYR A 560 28.07 -5.96 -11.50
C TYR A 560 26.80 -5.86 -12.34
N HIS A 561 26.84 -6.50 -13.50
CA HIS A 561 25.70 -6.63 -14.40
C HIS A 561 25.40 -8.10 -14.62
N SER A 562 24.12 -8.43 -14.62
CA SER A 562 23.61 -9.74 -15.02
C SER A 562 22.34 -9.56 -15.85
N ARG A 563 21.82 -10.67 -16.34
CA ARG A 563 20.59 -10.76 -17.11
C ARG A 563 19.81 -11.95 -16.60
N LEU A 564 18.58 -11.67 -16.18
CA LEU A 564 17.60 -12.69 -15.89
C LEU A 564 16.79 -12.95 -17.16
N THR A 565 16.79 -14.19 -17.62
CA THR A 565 16.15 -14.62 -18.85
C THR A 565 14.91 -15.43 -18.50
N ILE A 566 13.77 -14.95 -18.95
CA ILE A 566 12.48 -15.62 -18.88
C ILE A 566 12.21 -16.28 -20.23
N ALA A 567 12.09 -17.61 -20.27
CA ALA A 567 12.02 -18.34 -21.53
C ALA A 567 11.06 -19.53 -21.49
N HIS A 568 10.46 -19.82 -22.63
CA HIS A 568 9.66 -21.01 -22.92
C HIS A 568 9.96 -21.49 -24.34
N GLU A 569 9.69 -22.77 -24.64
CA GLU A 569 9.88 -23.33 -25.99
C GLU A 569 8.91 -22.67 -26.99
N GLY A 570 9.43 -22.07 -28.06
CA GLY A 570 8.61 -21.40 -29.07
C GLY A 570 8.21 -19.95 -28.75
N MET A 571 8.76 -19.35 -27.69
CA MET A 571 8.68 -17.90 -27.47
C MET A 571 10.04 -17.22 -27.62
N ASP A 572 10.05 -15.95 -28.00
CA ASP A 572 11.24 -15.11 -27.86
C ASP A 572 11.50 -14.87 -26.36
N PRO A 573 12.70 -15.15 -25.85
CA PRO A 573 12.99 -14.99 -24.42
C PRO A 573 12.91 -13.51 -24.01
N VAL A 574 12.34 -13.26 -22.84
CA VAL A 574 12.31 -11.92 -22.25
C VAL A 574 13.53 -11.74 -21.35
N GLU A 575 14.30 -10.69 -21.62
CA GLU A 575 15.51 -10.36 -20.88
C GLU A 575 15.25 -9.22 -19.88
N ALA A 576 15.44 -9.51 -18.60
CA ALA A 576 15.37 -8.56 -17.49
C ALA A 576 16.80 -8.22 -17.02
N PRO A 577 17.36 -7.04 -17.38
CA PRO A 577 18.70 -6.67 -16.94
C PRO A 577 18.73 -6.38 -15.44
N VAL A 578 19.75 -6.92 -14.77
CA VAL A 578 19.98 -6.76 -13.33
C VAL A 578 21.29 -6.01 -13.11
N GLN A 579 21.26 -4.97 -12.30
CA GLN A 579 22.41 -4.22 -11.82
C GLN A 579 22.55 -4.42 -10.32
N LEU A 580 23.72 -4.90 -9.91
CA LEU A 580 24.06 -5.13 -8.51
C LEU A 580 25.25 -4.24 -8.11
N ASP A 581 25.02 -3.35 -7.15
CA ASP A 581 26.08 -2.61 -6.48
C ASP A 581 26.60 -3.40 -5.27
N ALA A 582 27.71 -4.12 -5.45
CA ALA A 582 28.37 -4.83 -4.36
C ALA A 582 29.10 -3.82 -3.46
N LEU A 583 28.59 -3.63 -2.23
CA LEU A 583 29.06 -2.58 -1.33
C LEU A 583 30.46 -2.90 -0.78
N PRO A 584 31.32 -1.88 -0.51
CA PRO A 584 32.65 -2.06 0.07
C PRO A 584 32.62 -2.35 1.57
N MET A 585 31.72 -3.23 2.01
CA MET A 585 31.59 -3.71 3.37
C MET A 585 31.12 -5.16 3.39
N THR A 586 31.17 -5.79 4.57
CA THR A 586 30.79 -7.19 4.77
C THR A 586 30.00 -7.29 6.05
N LEU A 587 28.82 -7.89 5.99
CA LEU A 587 28.03 -8.18 7.19
C LEU A 587 28.66 -9.35 7.96
N PRO A 588 28.65 -9.30 9.30
CA PRO A 588 29.19 -10.39 10.12
C PRO A 588 28.37 -11.68 9.94
N THR A 589 29.04 -12.83 10.14
CA THR A 589 28.36 -14.13 10.16
C THR A 589 27.59 -14.28 11.45
N THR A 590 28.24 -13.92 12.56
CA THR A 590 27.64 -13.91 13.89
C THR A 590 26.64 -12.76 13.99
N PRO A 591 25.36 -13.05 14.30
CA PRO A 591 24.39 -12.02 14.60
C PRO A 591 24.85 -11.16 15.78
N SER A 592 24.75 -9.83 15.65
CA SER A 592 25.13 -8.90 16.71
C SER A 592 24.12 -8.87 17.87
N GLN A 593 22.89 -9.33 17.63
CA GLN A 593 21.83 -9.48 18.63
C GLN A 593 21.15 -10.84 18.48
N PRO A 594 20.71 -11.46 19.59
CA PRO A 594 19.94 -12.71 19.54
C PRO A 594 18.54 -12.50 18.95
N ALA A 595 18.19 -13.36 18.00
CA ALA A 595 16.83 -13.49 17.48
C ALA A 595 16.40 -14.95 17.59
N VAL A 596 15.50 -15.23 18.53
CA VAL A 596 15.16 -16.58 18.97
C VAL A 596 13.75 -16.94 18.52
N VAL A 597 13.57 -18.16 18.05
CA VAL A 597 12.27 -18.63 17.56
C VAL A 597 11.92 -20.04 18.04
N GLY A 598 10.64 -20.32 18.23
CA GLY A 598 10.18 -21.70 18.41
C GLY A 598 10.24 -22.50 17.11
N LEU A 599 10.54 -23.80 17.25
CA LEU A 599 10.46 -24.78 16.18
C LEU A 599 9.96 -26.11 16.76
N ASN A 600 8.72 -26.48 16.41
CA ASN A 600 8.15 -27.73 16.90
C ASN A 600 8.50 -28.92 16.01
N TYR A 601 9.57 -29.64 16.38
CA TYR A 601 10.03 -30.82 15.65
C TYR A 601 8.97 -31.92 15.51
N ASP A 602 8.14 -32.16 16.54
CA ASP A 602 7.11 -33.19 16.47
C ASP A 602 6.00 -32.84 15.47
N LEU A 603 5.57 -31.57 15.41
CA LEU A 603 4.61 -31.12 14.41
C LEU A 603 5.19 -31.22 12.99
N THR A 604 6.48 -30.85 12.82
CA THR A 604 7.14 -30.99 11.52
C THR A 604 7.22 -32.46 11.10
N ALA A 605 7.73 -33.36 11.95
CA ALA A 605 7.83 -34.78 11.65
C ALA A 605 6.46 -35.42 11.38
N LYS A 606 5.44 -35.07 12.16
CA LYS A 606 4.06 -35.55 11.96
C LYS A 606 3.50 -35.16 10.59
N ARG A 607 3.81 -33.97 10.08
CA ARG A 607 3.34 -33.52 8.75
C ARG A 607 3.90 -34.36 7.61
N TYR A 608 5.11 -34.90 7.79
CA TYR A 608 5.81 -35.77 6.84
C TYR A 608 5.62 -37.28 7.15
N ASP A 609 4.75 -37.63 8.10
CA ASP A 609 4.51 -39.02 8.56
C ASP A 609 5.79 -39.75 9.00
N LEU A 610 6.74 -39.02 9.60
CA LEU A 610 8.01 -39.56 10.04
C LEU A 610 7.98 -40.00 11.51
N LYS A 611 8.46 -41.21 11.76
CA LYS A 611 8.52 -41.79 13.11
C LYS A 611 9.76 -41.32 13.86
N GLU A 612 9.62 -41.28 15.18
CA GLU A 612 10.72 -40.99 16.11
C GLU A 612 11.89 -41.96 15.92
N GLY A 613 13.12 -41.44 16.02
CA GLY A 613 14.35 -42.23 15.93
C GLY A 613 14.75 -42.69 14.52
N THR A 614 14.05 -42.25 13.46
CA THR A 614 14.43 -42.56 12.08
C THR A 614 15.46 -41.55 11.53
N ASP A 615 16.38 -42.02 10.68
CA ASP A 615 17.37 -41.16 10.02
C ASP A 615 16.73 -40.09 9.13
N GLU A 616 15.55 -40.38 8.56
CA GLU A 616 14.76 -39.40 7.79
C GLU A 616 14.21 -38.28 8.66
N ARG A 617 13.68 -38.60 9.84
CA ARG A 617 13.24 -37.58 10.80
C ARG A 617 14.39 -36.69 11.23
N LEU A 618 15.54 -37.27 11.58
CA LEU A 618 16.72 -36.49 11.96
C LEU A 618 17.18 -35.55 10.83
N ARG A 619 17.15 -36.02 9.57
CA ARG A 619 17.47 -35.18 8.41
C ARG A 619 16.47 -34.04 8.20
N LEU A 620 15.17 -34.29 8.41
CA LEU A 620 14.14 -33.25 8.36
C LEU A 620 14.36 -32.20 9.46
N GLU A 621 14.55 -32.64 10.70
CA GLU A 621 14.73 -31.75 11.84
C GLU A 621 16.02 -30.91 11.71
N ASP A 622 17.12 -31.51 11.24
CA ASP A 622 18.36 -30.80 10.90
C ASP A 622 18.12 -29.75 9.81
N SER A 623 17.42 -30.13 8.74
CA SER A 623 17.10 -29.25 7.62
C SER A 623 16.35 -28.00 8.08
N PHE A 624 15.31 -28.17 8.90
CA PHE A 624 14.52 -27.06 9.43
C PHE A 624 15.31 -26.19 10.42
N TYR A 625 16.15 -26.80 11.27
CA TYR A 625 17.01 -26.06 12.19
C TYR A 625 18.00 -25.16 11.43
N TRP A 626 18.74 -25.73 10.48
CA TRP A 626 19.76 -24.99 9.73
C TRP A 626 19.15 -23.94 8.80
N PHE A 627 17.97 -24.21 8.26
CA PHE A 627 17.24 -23.21 7.48
C PHE A 627 16.96 -21.94 8.29
N LEU A 628 16.46 -22.05 9.52
CA LEU A 628 16.24 -20.88 10.37
C LEU A 628 17.55 -20.18 10.76
N VAL A 629 18.61 -20.94 11.04
CA VAL A 629 19.95 -20.39 11.33
C VAL A 629 20.51 -19.61 10.14
N GLU A 630 20.28 -20.08 8.91
CA GLU A 630 20.63 -19.35 7.68
C GLU A 630 19.82 -18.06 7.50
N HIS A 631 18.62 -17.99 8.08
CA HIS A 631 17.81 -16.77 8.16
C HIS A 631 18.16 -15.88 9.37
N ARG A 632 19.31 -16.12 10.01
CA ARG A 632 19.78 -15.41 11.21
C ARG A 632 18.87 -15.57 12.44
N LEU A 633 18.04 -16.60 12.47
CA LEU A 633 17.18 -16.95 13.59
C LEU A 633 17.71 -18.20 14.29
N SER A 634 17.80 -18.16 15.62
CA SER A 634 18.18 -19.32 16.43
C SER A 634 16.94 -20.05 16.93
N PRO A 635 16.67 -21.30 16.49
CA PRO A 635 15.62 -22.11 17.10
C PRO A 635 15.88 -22.30 18.60
N TYR A 636 14.82 -22.43 19.40
CA TYR A 636 14.94 -22.60 20.85
C TYR A 636 15.94 -23.70 21.23
N GLN A 637 15.92 -24.83 20.53
CA GLN A 637 16.86 -25.93 20.77
C GLN A 637 17.31 -26.54 19.44
N PRO A 638 18.51 -27.12 19.37
CA PRO A 638 18.88 -28.02 18.30
C PRO A 638 18.06 -29.34 18.38
N PRO A 639 18.00 -30.13 17.29
CA PRO A 639 17.23 -31.38 17.24
C PRO A 639 17.94 -32.55 17.95
N VAL A 640 18.64 -32.25 19.04
CA VAL A 640 19.32 -33.22 19.90
C VAL A 640 19.13 -32.83 21.37
N PRO A 641 19.14 -33.79 22.31
CA PRO A 641 19.09 -33.48 23.74
C PRO A 641 20.23 -32.53 24.15
N LEU A 642 19.94 -31.61 25.08
CA LEU A 642 20.91 -30.58 25.47
C LEU A 642 22.15 -31.12 26.20
N ASP A 643 22.06 -32.31 26.81
CA ASP A 643 23.17 -33.01 27.47
C ASP A 643 23.84 -34.06 26.57
N ASP A 644 23.52 -34.08 25.27
CA ASP A 644 24.17 -34.93 24.27
C ASP A 644 25.43 -34.26 23.70
N ALA A 645 26.52 -35.00 23.53
CA ALA A 645 27.78 -34.47 22.99
C ALA A 645 27.64 -33.90 21.57
N ARG A 646 26.65 -34.36 20.79
CA ARG A 646 26.36 -33.86 19.44
C ARG A 646 25.93 -32.39 19.41
N ILE A 647 25.49 -31.82 20.54
CA ILE A 647 25.09 -30.42 20.62
C ILE A 647 26.21 -29.45 20.20
N ALA A 648 27.47 -29.86 20.38
CA ALA A 648 28.64 -29.07 20.00
C ALA A 648 28.61 -28.68 18.51
N ARG A 649 28.12 -29.56 17.62
CA ARG A 649 28.00 -29.29 16.17
C ARG A 649 27.15 -28.05 15.89
N TYR A 650 26.16 -27.76 16.72
CA TYR A 650 25.25 -26.63 16.55
C TYR A 650 25.78 -25.39 17.27
N LEU A 651 26.13 -25.53 18.55
CA LEU A 651 26.50 -24.37 19.38
C LEU A 651 27.91 -23.83 19.10
N GLN A 652 28.79 -24.59 18.43
CA GLN A 652 30.05 -24.06 17.91
C GLN A 652 29.88 -23.20 16.65
N ASP A 653 28.79 -23.36 15.91
CA ASP A 653 28.54 -22.57 14.71
C ASP A 653 28.32 -21.10 15.10
N GLU A 654 29.05 -20.20 14.45
CA GLU A 654 29.06 -18.78 14.77
C GLU A 654 27.74 -18.07 14.40
N ARG A 655 26.91 -18.68 13.53
CA ARG A 655 25.58 -18.19 13.17
C ARG A 655 24.55 -18.41 14.27
N VAL A 656 24.75 -19.43 15.11
CA VAL A 656 23.85 -19.72 16.23
C VAL A 656 24.16 -18.77 17.37
N SER A 657 23.21 -17.89 17.70
CA SER A 657 23.39 -16.87 18.74
C SER A 657 22.88 -17.32 20.11
N SER A 658 21.90 -18.24 20.13
CA SER A 658 21.11 -18.53 21.34
C SER A 658 20.65 -19.99 21.43
N CYS A 659 20.41 -20.48 22.64
CA CYS A 659 19.83 -21.78 22.94
C CYS A 659 19.07 -21.77 24.29
N ARG A 660 17.82 -22.22 24.28
CA ARG A 660 16.91 -22.26 25.43
C ARG A 660 17.10 -23.53 26.26
N ILE A 661 17.21 -23.38 27.58
CA ILE A 661 17.10 -24.44 28.57
C ILE A 661 15.64 -24.49 29.08
N PRO A 662 14.85 -25.54 28.75
CA PRO A 662 13.41 -25.59 29.01
C PRO A 662 13.05 -26.31 30.33
N PHE A 663 13.95 -26.35 31.31
CA PHE A 663 13.74 -27.04 32.58
C PHE A 663 14.39 -26.28 33.75
N PRO A 664 13.89 -26.47 34.98
CA PRO A 664 14.41 -25.78 36.16
C PRO A 664 15.81 -26.27 36.59
N PRO A 665 16.53 -25.49 37.43
CA PRO A 665 17.92 -25.80 37.78
C PRO A 665 18.11 -27.00 38.72
N ASP A 666 17.03 -27.51 39.33
CA ASP A 666 17.01 -28.73 40.13
C ASP A 666 16.91 -30.02 39.27
N ASP A 667 16.63 -29.88 37.97
CA ASP A 667 16.71 -30.99 37.03
C ASP A 667 18.16 -31.52 36.93
N PRO A 668 18.40 -32.83 37.07
CA PRO A 668 19.74 -33.41 36.98
C PRO A 668 20.48 -33.10 35.68
N ARG A 669 19.76 -32.81 34.59
CA ARG A 669 20.33 -32.42 33.30
C ARG A 669 20.98 -31.03 33.33
N PHE A 670 20.47 -30.11 34.14
CA PHE A 670 20.93 -28.72 34.18
C PHE A 670 22.44 -28.60 34.39
N LYS A 671 22.96 -29.26 35.43
CA LYS A 671 24.41 -29.24 35.74
C LYS A 671 25.25 -29.82 34.60
N ARG A 672 24.76 -30.85 33.91
CA ARG A 672 25.47 -31.46 32.77
C ARG A 672 25.51 -30.51 31.58
N VAL A 673 24.39 -29.87 31.25
CA VAL A 673 24.30 -28.89 30.16
C VAL A 673 25.23 -27.71 30.42
N ILE A 674 25.24 -27.16 31.63
CA ILE A 674 26.13 -26.03 31.97
C ILE A 674 27.61 -26.43 31.88
N SER A 675 27.99 -27.61 32.39
CA SER A 675 29.36 -28.12 32.27
C SER A 675 29.77 -28.29 30.81
N LEU A 676 28.92 -28.94 30.01
CA LEU A 676 29.17 -29.17 28.59
C LEU A 676 29.30 -27.85 27.81
N ALA A 677 28.45 -26.85 28.13
CA ALA A 677 28.50 -25.55 27.49
C ALA A 677 29.71 -24.70 27.91
N ALA A 678 30.14 -24.82 29.16
CA ALA A 678 31.36 -24.18 29.65
C ALA A 678 32.61 -24.78 28.98
N ASP A 679 32.72 -26.11 28.96
CA ASP A 679 33.83 -26.83 28.32
C ASP A 679 33.89 -26.54 26.81
N GLY A 680 32.72 -26.33 26.20
CA GLY A 680 32.56 -25.95 24.81
C GLY A 680 32.84 -24.48 24.48
N GLY A 681 32.81 -23.59 25.47
CA GLY A 681 32.93 -22.15 25.25
C GLY A 681 31.68 -21.47 24.68
N TRP A 682 30.50 -22.08 24.82
CA TRP A 682 29.23 -21.53 24.32
C TRP A 682 28.19 -21.26 25.42
N LEU A 683 28.60 -21.19 26.68
CA LEU A 683 27.71 -20.88 27.82
C LEU A 683 26.91 -19.58 27.63
N GLU A 684 27.52 -18.55 27.06
CA GLU A 684 26.88 -17.24 26.80
C GLU A 684 25.70 -17.32 25.82
N LYS A 685 25.61 -18.40 25.03
CA LYS A 685 24.47 -18.64 24.13
C LYS A 685 23.27 -19.22 24.90
N LEU A 686 23.45 -19.71 26.12
CA LEU A 686 22.39 -20.41 26.85
C LEU A 686 21.59 -19.46 27.73
N PHE A 687 20.27 -19.61 27.69
CA PHE A 687 19.35 -18.94 28.59
C PHE A 687 18.27 -19.90 29.12
N VAL A 688 17.84 -19.71 30.36
CA VAL A 688 16.77 -20.48 31.00
C VAL A 688 15.43 -19.84 30.68
N TYR A 689 14.49 -20.64 30.18
CA TYR A 689 13.12 -20.19 29.92
C TYR A 689 12.19 -21.40 29.85
N PHE A 690 11.36 -21.55 30.89
CA PHE A 690 10.34 -22.60 31.02
C PHE A 690 9.07 -22.14 31.76
N ILE A 691 9.07 -20.91 32.28
CA ILE A 691 7.90 -20.24 32.84
C ILE A 691 7.51 -19.16 31.85
N ASP A 692 6.37 -19.37 31.19
CA ASP A 692 5.84 -18.47 30.18
C ASP A 692 4.77 -17.54 30.77
N GLU A 693 4.81 -16.28 30.38
CA GLU A 693 3.90 -15.19 30.76
C GLU A 693 3.47 -15.24 32.23
N PRO A 694 4.43 -15.18 33.17
CA PRO A 694 4.14 -15.47 34.56
C PRO A 694 3.20 -14.47 35.19
N THR A 695 2.22 -14.99 35.92
CA THR A 695 1.35 -14.18 36.79
C THR A 695 1.94 -14.03 38.19
N TYR A 696 1.39 -13.11 38.99
CA TYR A 696 1.86 -12.83 40.35
C TYR A 696 1.91 -14.08 41.27
N HIS A 697 1.10 -15.10 41.02
CA HIS A 697 1.15 -16.37 41.74
C HIS A 697 2.43 -17.19 41.51
N GLN A 698 3.15 -16.93 40.41
CA GLN A 698 4.39 -17.63 40.05
C GLN A 698 5.65 -16.84 40.43
N TYR A 699 5.53 -15.64 41.01
CA TYR A 699 6.67 -14.76 41.30
C TYR A 699 7.62 -15.38 42.32
N GLU A 700 7.12 -16.05 43.36
CA GLU A 700 7.97 -16.75 44.33
C GLU A 700 8.81 -17.83 43.65
N ALA A 701 8.22 -18.58 42.70
CA ALA A 701 8.93 -19.58 41.93
C ALA A 701 10.04 -18.94 41.07
N ILE A 702 9.75 -17.84 40.38
CA ILE A 702 10.75 -17.11 39.57
C ILE A 702 11.89 -16.60 40.43
N ILE A 703 11.58 -15.97 41.57
CA ILE A 703 12.59 -15.45 42.50
C ILE A 703 13.48 -16.59 43.02
N SER A 704 12.87 -17.73 43.39
CA SER A 704 13.59 -18.92 43.84
C SER A 704 14.47 -19.51 42.73
N THR A 705 13.95 -19.62 41.50
CA THR A 705 14.68 -20.10 40.33
C THR A 705 15.87 -19.19 40.01
N GLY A 706 15.69 -17.87 39.95
CA GLY A 706 16.76 -16.91 39.69
C GLY A 706 17.87 -16.99 40.74
N LYS A 707 17.51 -17.09 42.03
CA LYS A 707 18.48 -17.32 43.12
C LYS A 707 19.25 -18.63 42.93
N MET A 708 18.57 -19.70 42.53
CA MET A 708 19.20 -20.99 42.29
C MET A 708 20.17 -20.94 41.10
N ILE A 709 19.78 -20.32 39.97
CA ILE A 709 20.63 -20.13 38.79
C ILE A 709 21.91 -19.37 39.17
N ARG A 710 21.80 -18.26 39.91
CA ARG A 710 22.95 -17.46 40.35
C ARG A 710 23.84 -18.14 41.40
N SER A 711 23.37 -19.21 42.04
CA SER A 711 24.17 -19.98 43.00
C SER A 711 25.22 -20.87 42.33
N PHE A 712 25.10 -21.11 41.02
CA PHE A 712 26.09 -21.85 40.25
C PHE A 712 27.31 -20.97 39.92
N PRO A 713 28.55 -21.50 40.00
CA PRO A 713 29.76 -20.74 39.64
C PRO A 713 29.76 -20.22 38.20
N LEU A 714 29.09 -20.96 37.32
CA LEU A 714 28.80 -20.60 35.94
C LEU A 714 27.29 -20.67 35.76
N SER A 715 26.67 -19.56 35.37
CA SER A 715 25.22 -19.43 35.32
C SER A 715 24.78 -18.91 33.96
N PRO A 716 23.82 -19.56 33.28
CA PRO A 716 23.17 -18.99 32.10
C PRO A 716 22.27 -17.81 32.51
N LYS A 717 21.87 -16.98 31.54
CA LYS A 717 20.88 -15.90 31.76
C LYS A 717 19.49 -16.49 32.03
N PHE A 718 18.66 -15.79 32.79
CA PHE A 718 17.26 -16.17 33.04
C PHE A 718 16.27 -15.22 32.37
N LEU A 719 15.43 -15.76 31.49
CA LEU A 719 14.43 -15.02 30.72
C LEU A 719 13.01 -15.26 31.24
N VAL A 720 12.20 -14.20 31.27
CA VAL A 720 10.74 -14.26 31.44
C VAL A 720 10.04 -13.43 30.37
N THR A 721 8.88 -13.92 29.91
CA THR A 721 7.99 -13.23 28.95
C THR A 721 7.00 -12.33 29.67
N CYS A 722 7.50 -11.32 30.39
CA CYS A 722 6.65 -10.33 31.03
C CYS A 722 7.30 -8.95 31.08
N PHE A 723 6.47 -7.95 31.37
CA PHE A 723 6.93 -6.58 31.57
C PHE A 723 7.80 -6.45 32.84
N PRO A 724 8.83 -5.58 32.87
CA PRO A 724 9.63 -5.35 34.06
C PRO A 724 8.82 -5.03 35.32
N ASP A 725 8.82 -5.97 36.27
CA ASP A 725 8.14 -5.83 37.55
C ASP A 725 9.16 -5.69 38.70
N GLN A 726 8.87 -4.78 39.63
CA GLN A 726 9.71 -4.50 40.80
C GLN A 726 9.97 -5.72 41.70
N PHE A 727 9.05 -6.69 41.77
CA PHE A 727 9.19 -7.86 42.62
C PHE A 727 10.18 -8.89 42.06
N LEU A 728 10.43 -8.85 40.75
CA LEU A 728 11.27 -9.81 40.05
C LEU A 728 12.71 -9.30 39.81
N LEU A 729 13.02 -8.07 40.24
CA LEU A 729 14.34 -7.46 40.03
C LEU A 729 15.45 -8.24 40.73
N GLY A 730 16.56 -8.42 40.02
CA GLY A 730 17.69 -9.22 40.48
C GLY A 730 17.46 -10.74 40.39
N ALA A 731 16.24 -11.20 40.11
CA ALA A 731 15.99 -12.61 39.79
C ALA A 731 16.12 -12.88 38.28
N VAL A 732 15.66 -11.95 37.45
CA VAL A 732 15.62 -12.04 35.98
C VAL A 732 16.82 -11.30 35.36
N ASP A 733 17.33 -11.79 34.23
CA ASP A 733 18.36 -11.12 33.41
C ASP A 733 17.82 -10.60 32.08
N ILE A 734 16.82 -11.30 31.50
CA ILE A 734 16.22 -10.96 30.19
C ILE A 734 14.71 -10.77 30.35
N TRP A 735 14.24 -9.56 30.07
CA TRP A 735 12.82 -9.20 30.05
C TRP A 735 12.29 -9.24 28.63
N CYS A 736 11.52 -10.27 28.30
CA CYS A 736 10.92 -10.39 26.98
C CYS A 736 9.53 -9.76 26.98
N ILE A 737 9.43 -8.54 26.43
CA ILE A 737 8.23 -7.71 26.51
C ILE A 737 7.45 -7.73 25.21
N HIS A 738 6.12 -7.73 25.31
CA HIS A 738 5.24 -7.55 24.15
C HIS A 738 5.55 -6.25 23.41
N MET A 739 5.66 -6.31 22.09
CA MET A 739 5.96 -5.16 21.23
C MET A 739 4.92 -4.04 21.31
N GLN A 740 3.73 -4.35 21.84
CA GLN A 740 2.68 -3.37 22.12
C GLN A 740 3.00 -2.45 23.32
N PHE A 741 4.09 -2.71 24.08
CA PHE A 741 4.48 -1.97 25.28
C PHE A 741 3.38 -1.84 26.36
N LEU A 742 2.41 -2.75 26.37
CA LEU A 742 1.30 -2.77 27.32
C LEU A 742 1.29 -4.11 28.07
N PRO A 743 1.28 -4.11 29.41
CA PRO A 743 0.96 -5.30 30.18
C PRO A 743 -0.47 -5.74 29.88
N GLU A 744 -0.71 -7.05 29.78
CA GLU A 744 -2.06 -7.59 29.57
C GLU A 744 -3.03 -7.09 30.66
N GLY A 745 -4.22 -6.64 30.23
CA GLY A 745 -5.29 -6.25 31.15
C GLY A 745 -5.26 -4.79 31.67
N ILE A 746 -4.35 -3.93 31.19
CA ILE A 746 -4.31 -2.50 31.57
C ILE A 746 -5.01 -1.61 30.52
N PRO A 747 -5.89 -0.66 30.92
CA PRO A 747 -6.54 0.29 30.00
C PRO A 747 -5.55 1.18 29.23
N ARG A 748 -5.94 1.55 28.00
CA ARG A 748 -5.13 2.32 27.02
C ARG A 748 -5.00 3.81 27.38
N SER A 749 -4.34 4.17 28.47
CA SER A 749 -4.02 5.59 28.76
C SER A 749 -2.61 5.96 28.28
N PHE A 750 -2.45 7.18 27.73
CA PHE A 750 -1.14 7.70 27.29
C PHE A 750 -0.13 7.82 28.44
N VAL A 751 -0.60 8.15 29.65
CA VAL A 751 0.21 8.31 30.87
C VAL A 751 0.86 6.98 31.28
N ASP A 752 0.18 5.85 31.07
CA ASP A 752 0.72 4.53 31.44
C ASP A 752 1.84 4.06 30.50
N ARG A 753 1.87 4.52 29.23
CA ARG A 753 2.91 4.16 28.26
C ARG A 753 4.27 4.79 28.55
N GLN A 754 4.30 6.07 28.92
CA GLN A 754 5.55 6.75 29.31
C GLN A 754 6.19 6.04 30.50
N ARG A 755 5.38 5.72 31.52
CA ARG A 755 5.84 5.03 32.72
C ARG A 755 6.45 3.66 32.40
N ASN A 756 5.87 2.95 31.44
CA ASN A 756 6.38 1.66 30.97
C ASN A 756 7.72 1.84 30.24
N PHE A 757 7.82 2.80 29.33
CA PHE A 757 9.07 3.13 28.67
C PHE A 757 10.18 3.48 29.67
N ASP A 758 9.88 4.30 30.67
CA ASP A 758 10.81 4.63 31.75
C ASP A 758 11.21 3.40 32.60
N ALA A 759 10.32 2.43 32.76
CA ALA A 759 10.63 1.17 33.43
C ALA A 759 11.61 0.31 32.60
N VAL A 760 11.38 0.22 31.28
CA VAL A 760 12.28 -0.47 30.35
C VAL A 760 13.66 0.19 30.34
N ASN A 761 13.74 1.51 30.21
CA ASN A 761 15.02 2.23 30.23
C ASN A 761 15.78 2.02 31.55
N ARG A 762 15.08 2.02 32.70
CA ARG A 762 15.70 1.70 34.00
C ARG A 762 16.21 0.26 34.12
N ARG A 763 15.78 -0.67 33.26
CA ARG A 763 16.36 -2.02 33.18
C ARG A 763 17.58 -2.04 32.28
N LEU A 764 17.49 -1.42 31.11
CA LEU A 764 18.63 -1.23 30.21
C LEU A 764 19.81 -0.52 30.93
N ASP A 765 19.53 0.56 31.68
CA ASP A 765 20.54 1.29 32.47
C ASP A 765 21.13 0.45 33.62
N ALA A 766 20.38 -0.54 34.13
CA ALA A 766 20.84 -1.45 35.16
C ALA A 766 21.70 -2.61 34.60
N GLY A 767 21.78 -2.74 33.27
CA GLY A 767 22.51 -3.80 32.58
C GLY A 767 21.69 -5.05 32.28
N ASP A 768 20.37 -5.02 32.53
CA ASP A 768 19.47 -6.10 32.10
C ASP A 768 19.27 -6.04 30.59
N GLU A 769 18.89 -7.17 30.00
CA GLU A 769 18.45 -7.22 28.60
C GLU A 769 16.95 -7.11 28.49
N VAL A 770 16.49 -6.42 27.45
CA VAL A 770 15.07 -6.36 27.10
C VAL A 770 14.92 -6.82 25.66
N TRP A 771 14.03 -7.78 25.42
CA TRP A 771 13.80 -8.40 24.11
C TRP A 771 12.36 -8.18 23.65
N TRP A 772 12.12 -8.20 22.34
CA TRP A 772 10.77 -8.21 21.81
C TRP A 772 10.10 -9.56 21.92
N TYR A 773 8.80 -9.52 22.24
CA TYR A 773 7.85 -10.59 22.04
C TYR A 773 6.74 -10.13 21.08
N THR A 774 6.48 -10.91 20.03
CA THR A 774 5.56 -10.52 18.95
C THR A 774 4.20 -11.22 18.99
N ALA A 775 3.99 -12.15 19.92
CA ALA A 775 2.76 -12.93 19.97
C ALA A 775 1.53 -12.03 20.13
N GLY A 776 0.54 -12.19 19.25
CA GLY A 776 -0.72 -11.45 19.33
C GLY A 776 -0.62 -9.95 19.04
N ALA A 777 0.48 -9.48 18.44
CA ALA A 777 0.61 -8.11 17.94
C ALA A 777 -0.47 -7.80 16.88
N VAL A 778 -1.06 -6.60 16.95
CA VAL A 778 -2.02 -6.05 15.96
C VAL A 778 -1.65 -4.61 15.60
N LYS A 779 -2.21 -4.08 14.50
CA LYS A 779 -2.03 -2.67 14.11
C LYS A 779 -2.40 -1.72 15.29
N PRO A 780 -1.64 -0.62 15.49
CA PRO A 780 -0.65 -0.04 14.56
C PRO A 780 0.76 -0.64 14.62
N PHE A 781 1.08 -1.49 15.60
CA PHE A 781 2.39 -2.12 15.76
C PHE A 781 2.74 -3.02 14.56
N PRO A 782 4.03 -3.25 14.28
CA PRO A 782 4.41 -4.25 13.29
C PRO A 782 4.02 -5.63 13.80
N THR A 783 3.43 -6.43 12.91
CA THR A 783 3.02 -7.81 13.21
C THR A 783 3.71 -8.77 12.27
N LEU A 784 3.60 -10.08 12.54
CA LEU A 784 4.02 -11.14 11.62
C LEU A 784 2.79 -11.88 11.02
N GLN A 785 1.65 -11.17 10.95
CA GLN A 785 0.42 -11.70 10.36
C GLN A 785 0.50 -11.64 8.82
N ILE A 786 -0.14 -12.60 8.14
CA ILE A 786 -0.08 -12.74 6.68
C ILE A 786 -0.57 -11.49 5.94
N GLU A 787 -1.61 -10.86 6.48
CA GLU A 787 -2.27 -9.70 5.88
C GLU A 787 -1.64 -8.33 6.22
N ASP A 788 -0.58 -8.30 7.03
CA ASP A 788 0.08 -7.03 7.39
C ASP A 788 0.93 -6.49 6.24
N ASP A 789 1.18 -5.19 6.20
CA ASP A 789 1.96 -4.58 5.11
C ASP A 789 3.41 -5.09 5.16
N PRO A 790 4.04 -5.51 4.04
CA PRO A 790 5.37 -6.11 4.07
C PRO A 790 6.47 -5.33 4.81
N PRO A 791 6.51 -3.98 4.81
CA PRO A 791 7.47 -3.23 5.64
C PRO A 791 7.39 -3.57 7.14
N ALA A 792 6.24 -4.05 7.64
CA ALA A 792 6.05 -4.46 9.03
C ALA A 792 6.95 -5.61 9.46
N PHE A 793 7.31 -6.51 8.53
CA PHE A 793 8.14 -7.67 8.83
C PHE A 793 9.61 -7.28 8.96
N ARG A 794 10.07 -6.31 8.15
CA ARG A 794 11.45 -5.83 8.10
C ARG A 794 11.78 -4.78 9.17
N ILE A 795 10.80 -3.96 9.57
CA ILE A 795 11.01 -2.83 10.49
C ILE A 795 11.35 -3.23 11.93
N ILE A 796 11.04 -4.46 12.36
CA ILE A 796 11.18 -4.92 13.76
C ILE A 796 12.60 -4.66 14.30
N ALA A 797 13.61 -4.98 13.49
CA ALA A 797 15.02 -4.76 13.81
C ALA A 797 15.39 -3.26 13.92
N TRP A 798 14.79 -2.41 13.09
CA TRP A 798 14.99 -0.96 13.19
C TRP A 798 14.40 -0.40 14.49
N LEU A 799 13.23 -0.89 14.89
CA LEU A 799 12.60 -0.53 16.17
C LEU A 799 13.41 -1.03 17.36
N GLN A 800 14.04 -2.21 17.26
CA GLN A 800 14.98 -2.66 18.29
C GLN A 800 16.08 -1.61 18.53
N GLN A 801 16.63 -1.05 17.45
CA GLN A 801 17.68 -0.04 17.56
C GLN A 801 17.20 1.34 17.99
N LEU A 802 15.97 1.69 17.66
CA LEU A 802 15.36 2.94 18.10
C LEU A 802 15.15 2.93 19.64
N TYR A 803 14.67 1.80 20.18
CA TYR A 803 14.26 1.66 21.57
C TYR A 803 15.32 1.02 22.48
N GLY A 804 16.48 0.63 21.95
CA GLY A 804 17.54 -0.01 22.73
C GLY A 804 17.23 -1.46 23.13
N ILE A 805 16.32 -2.12 22.41
CA ILE A 805 15.99 -3.54 22.63
C ILE A 805 17.14 -4.41 22.13
N GLY A 806 17.54 -5.34 22.99
CA GLY A 806 18.73 -6.18 22.86
C GLY A 806 18.52 -7.48 22.09
N GLY A 807 17.27 -7.91 21.88
CA GLY A 807 16.98 -9.17 21.21
C GLY A 807 15.51 -9.33 20.78
N PHE A 808 15.23 -10.46 20.15
CA PHE A 808 13.93 -10.81 19.60
C PHE A 808 13.55 -12.23 19.99
N LEU A 809 12.27 -12.46 20.30
CA LEU A 809 11.71 -13.77 20.55
C LEU A 809 10.35 -13.89 19.86
N HIS A 810 10.19 -14.92 19.01
CA HIS A 810 8.89 -15.33 18.47
C HIS A 810 8.58 -16.77 18.88
N TRP A 811 7.35 -17.00 19.33
CA TRP A 811 7.03 -18.21 20.10
C TRP A 811 7.07 -19.51 19.29
N GLU A 812 6.82 -19.47 17.97
CA GLU A 812 6.83 -20.64 17.08
C GLU A 812 6.99 -20.23 15.61
N THR A 813 7.50 -21.12 14.75
CA THR A 813 7.66 -20.86 13.30
C THR A 813 6.97 -21.89 12.43
N ALA A 814 6.72 -23.10 12.96
CA ALA A 814 6.09 -24.20 12.26
C ALA A 814 4.86 -24.74 13.00
N ASN A 815 4.00 -23.84 13.50
CA ASN A 815 2.78 -24.20 14.21
C ASN A 815 1.68 -24.76 13.29
N TRP A 816 1.91 -25.91 12.69
CA TRP A 816 0.96 -26.55 11.76
C TRP A 816 -0.16 -27.32 12.46
N ARG A 817 -0.60 -26.82 13.63
CA ARG A 817 -1.79 -27.34 14.33
C ARG A 817 -3.07 -26.92 13.62
N GLN A 818 -3.08 -25.70 13.08
CA GLN A 818 -4.14 -25.22 12.20
C GLN A 818 -3.89 -25.66 10.76
N PRO A 819 -4.93 -25.74 9.92
CA PRO A 819 -4.77 -25.91 8.49
C PRO A 819 -3.82 -24.85 7.92
N ILE A 820 -2.88 -25.26 7.06
CA ILE A 820 -1.84 -24.38 6.52
C ILE A 820 -2.43 -23.37 5.51
N ASP A 821 -3.52 -23.76 4.88
CA ASP A 821 -4.37 -22.99 3.96
C ASP A 821 -5.30 -22.00 4.67
N GLU A 822 -5.58 -22.20 5.95
CA GLU A 822 -6.32 -21.28 6.80
C GLU A 822 -5.68 -21.20 8.21
N PRO A 823 -4.48 -20.61 8.34
CA PRO A 823 -3.70 -20.66 9.57
C PRO A 823 -4.17 -19.61 10.60
N PHE A 824 -5.48 -19.51 10.81
CA PHE A 824 -6.07 -18.58 11.77
C PHE A 824 -6.04 -19.16 13.19
N ILE A 825 -5.44 -18.42 14.12
CA ILE A 825 -5.51 -18.74 15.55
C ILE A 825 -6.46 -17.73 16.22
N PRO A 826 -7.55 -18.19 16.85
CA PRO A 826 -8.43 -17.32 17.62
C PRO A 826 -7.64 -16.46 18.62
N GLN A 827 -7.94 -15.17 18.69
CA GLN A 827 -7.27 -14.15 19.54
C GLN A 827 -5.87 -13.70 19.08
N PHE A 828 -5.24 -14.42 18.15
CA PHE A 828 -3.87 -14.19 17.71
C PHE A 828 -3.74 -13.72 16.25
N GLY A 829 -4.63 -14.18 15.36
CA GLY A 829 -4.68 -13.75 13.96
C GLY A 829 -4.17 -14.77 12.95
N ASN A 830 -4.03 -14.35 11.69
CA ASN A 830 -3.68 -15.22 10.57
C ASN A 830 -2.17 -15.40 10.41
N GLY A 831 -1.73 -16.66 10.37
CA GLY A 831 -0.32 -17.04 10.20
C GLY A 831 0.51 -16.98 11.47
N GLU A 832 -0.14 -16.82 12.64
CA GLU A 832 0.58 -16.69 13.89
C GLU A 832 1.26 -18.00 14.29
N GLY A 833 2.56 -17.92 14.61
CA GLY A 833 3.41 -19.08 14.84
C GLY A 833 3.72 -19.89 13.57
N VAL A 834 3.40 -19.39 12.37
CA VAL A 834 3.66 -20.05 11.09
C VAL A 834 4.41 -19.10 10.16
N LEU A 835 5.74 -19.22 10.11
CA LEU A 835 6.63 -18.48 9.21
C LEU A 835 7.29 -19.40 8.16
N ILE A 836 7.33 -20.70 8.41
CA ILE A 836 7.84 -21.73 7.49
C ILE A 836 6.75 -22.72 7.10
N TYR A 837 6.84 -23.19 5.86
CA TYR A 837 5.87 -24.07 5.22
C TYR A 837 6.55 -25.37 4.77
N PRO A 838 5.80 -26.49 4.63
CA PRO A 838 6.37 -27.74 4.11
C PRO A 838 6.81 -27.55 2.66
N GLY A 839 8.10 -27.69 2.34
CA GLY A 839 8.63 -27.62 0.98
C GLY A 839 8.80 -29.00 0.33
N ASP A 840 9.53 -29.02 -0.79
CA ASP A 840 9.80 -30.24 -1.54
C ASP A 840 10.74 -31.18 -0.77
N GLY A 841 10.39 -32.46 -0.73
CA GLY A 841 11.16 -33.46 0.02
C GLY A 841 11.24 -33.10 1.50
N LEU A 842 12.45 -33.10 2.09
CA LEU A 842 12.68 -32.76 3.50
C LEU A 842 13.13 -31.30 3.69
N GLN A 843 12.86 -30.43 2.72
CA GLN A 843 13.27 -29.02 2.77
C GLN A 843 12.09 -28.13 3.22
N PRO A 844 12.32 -27.11 4.06
CA PRO A 844 11.33 -26.08 4.35
C PRO A 844 11.17 -25.11 3.17
N ALA A 845 10.01 -24.45 3.12
CA ALA A 845 9.72 -23.33 2.24
C ALA A 845 9.53 -22.06 3.09
N PRO A 846 10.17 -20.93 2.73
CA PRO A 846 9.98 -19.67 3.45
C PRO A 846 8.61 -19.06 3.16
N SER A 847 8.22 -18.13 4.02
CA SER A 847 7.22 -17.12 3.70
C SER A 847 7.90 -15.79 3.38
N ILE A 848 7.18 -14.90 2.68
CA ILE A 848 7.58 -13.50 2.48
C ILE A 848 7.93 -12.84 3.83
N ARG A 849 7.16 -13.18 4.87
CA ARG A 849 7.35 -12.69 6.25
C ARG A 849 8.72 -13.07 6.81
N LEU A 850 9.13 -14.32 6.59
CA LEU A 850 10.43 -14.82 7.05
C LEU A 850 11.59 -14.15 6.29
N GLU A 851 11.48 -14.01 4.97
CA GLU A 851 12.50 -13.35 4.15
C GLU A 851 12.71 -11.89 4.56
N LEU A 852 11.62 -11.14 4.74
CA LEU A 852 11.69 -9.74 5.15
C LEU A 852 12.13 -9.59 6.62
N LEU A 853 11.81 -10.55 7.49
CA LEU A 853 12.38 -10.59 8.83
C LEU A 853 13.90 -10.79 8.80
N ARG A 854 14.41 -11.70 7.94
CA ARG A 854 15.85 -11.89 7.72
C ARG A 854 16.52 -10.61 7.23
N GLU A 855 15.96 -9.94 6.22
CA GLU A 855 16.48 -8.65 5.73
C GLU A 855 16.51 -7.59 6.84
N GLY A 856 15.51 -7.57 7.72
CA GLY A 856 15.52 -6.71 8.91
C GLY A 856 16.69 -7.03 9.84
N MET A 857 16.96 -8.31 10.08
CA MET A 857 18.13 -8.75 10.86
C MET A 857 19.47 -8.44 10.16
N GLU A 858 19.49 -8.23 8.85
CA GLU A 858 20.67 -7.77 8.11
C GLU A 858 20.83 -6.25 8.15
N ASP A 859 19.72 -5.50 8.04
CA ASP A 859 19.68 -4.05 8.28
C ASP A 859 20.25 -3.68 9.65
N MET A 860 19.92 -4.49 10.67
CA MET A 860 20.48 -4.40 12.01
C MET A 860 22.01 -4.36 12.00
N GLU A 861 22.65 -5.20 11.20
CA GLU A 861 24.10 -5.30 11.14
C GLU A 861 24.73 -4.04 10.53
N PHE A 862 24.05 -3.39 9.57
CA PHE A 862 24.48 -2.07 9.11
C PHE A 862 24.41 -1.03 10.23
N LEU A 863 23.36 -1.02 11.04
CA LEU A 863 23.24 -0.11 12.17
C LEU A 863 24.32 -0.38 13.24
N MET A 864 24.68 -1.64 13.47
CA MET A 864 25.79 -2.03 14.36
C MET A 864 27.15 -1.59 13.81
N LEU A 865 27.37 -1.75 12.50
CA LEU A 865 28.57 -1.23 11.82
C LEU A 865 28.64 0.29 11.93
N LEU A 866 27.54 1.00 11.72
CA LEU A 866 27.46 2.45 11.92
C LEU A 866 27.82 2.83 13.36
N ARG A 867 27.21 2.18 14.36
CA ARG A 867 27.50 2.42 15.78
C ARG A 867 28.99 2.22 16.09
N ARG A 868 29.58 1.12 15.62
CA ARG A 868 31.00 0.82 15.80
C ARG A 868 31.90 1.87 15.14
N ASN A 869 31.59 2.26 13.91
CA ASN A 869 32.39 3.22 13.17
C ASN A 869 32.32 4.63 13.78
N VAL A 870 31.15 5.06 14.27
CA VAL A 870 31.02 6.32 15.01
C VAL A 870 31.86 6.28 16.29
N ARG A 871 31.81 5.21 17.09
CA ARG A 871 32.65 5.05 18.29
C ARG A 871 34.15 5.11 17.95
N ALA A 872 34.57 4.41 16.91
CA ALA A 872 35.98 4.42 16.48
C ALA A 872 36.45 5.81 16.02
N VAL A 873 35.59 6.58 15.35
CA VAL A 873 35.91 7.97 14.99
C VAL A 873 35.92 8.87 16.22
N GLN A 874 35.01 8.65 17.17
CA GLN A 874 34.95 9.39 18.44
C GLN A 874 36.25 9.22 19.25
N GLU A 875 36.74 7.98 19.38
CA GLU A 875 38.02 7.67 20.04
C GLU A 875 39.20 8.31 19.32
N LYS A 876 39.27 8.20 17.98
CA LYS A 876 40.35 8.83 17.17
C LYS A 876 40.40 10.35 17.31
N LEU A 877 39.26 10.99 17.57
CA LEU A 877 39.15 12.43 17.80
C LEU A 877 39.26 12.82 19.28
N ALA A 878 39.42 11.87 20.19
CA ALA A 878 39.40 12.08 21.66
C ALA A 878 38.16 12.89 22.10
N ALA A 879 36.98 12.42 21.65
CA ALA A 879 35.72 13.14 21.75
C ALA A 879 34.71 12.46 22.69
N GLU A 880 35.18 11.72 23.68
CA GLU A 880 34.38 10.98 24.67
C GLU A 880 33.48 11.91 25.49
N LYS A 881 33.89 13.17 25.65
CA LYS A 881 33.12 14.22 26.34
C LYS A 881 31.74 14.51 25.73
N PHE A 882 31.49 14.10 24.48
CA PHE A 882 30.18 14.24 23.85
C PHE A 882 29.19 13.11 24.21
N GLY A 883 29.58 12.17 25.07
CA GLY A 883 28.71 11.06 25.49
C GLY A 883 28.54 10.01 24.41
N ASP A 884 27.41 9.28 24.42
CA ASP A 884 27.13 8.20 23.47
C ASP A 884 26.59 8.73 22.12
N VAL A 885 27.50 9.35 21.36
CA VAL A 885 27.22 9.90 20.02
C VAL A 885 26.76 8.80 19.05
N ALA A 886 27.25 7.57 19.22
CA ALA A 886 26.96 6.47 18.33
C ALA A 886 25.51 6.01 18.44
N SER A 887 24.97 5.84 19.65
CA SER A 887 23.56 5.50 19.83
C SER A 887 22.65 6.65 19.40
N GLY A 888 23.04 7.90 19.66
CA GLY A 888 22.33 9.07 19.14
C GLY A 888 22.20 9.01 17.61
N ARG A 889 23.30 8.74 16.91
CA ARG A 889 23.29 8.69 15.45
C ARG A 889 22.45 7.55 14.88
N VAL A 890 22.48 6.38 15.51
CA VAL A 890 21.63 5.25 15.12
C VAL A 890 20.16 5.60 15.30
N ARG A 891 19.77 6.22 16.42
CA ARG A 891 18.37 6.66 16.63
C ARG A 891 17.92 7.68 15.59
N GLU A 892 18.77 8.66 15.25
CA GLU A 892 18.47 9.62 14.18
C GLU A 892 18.20 8.90 12.84
N MET A 893 18.93 7.83 12.51
CA MET A 893 18.67 7.03 11.30
C MET A 893 17.33 6.31 11.38
N CYS A 894 17.05 5.63 12.49
CA CYS A 894 15.79 4.90 12.68
C CYS A 894 14.55 5.81 12.66
N ARG A 895 14.65 7.05 13.14
CA ARG A 895 13.52 8.02 13.12
C ARG A 895 13.02 8.36 11.73
N ALA A 896 13.82 8.13 10.68
CA ALA A 896 13.38 8.29 9.29
C ALA A 896 12.25 7.33 8.89
N LEU A 897 12.03 6.27 9.69
CA LEU A 897 11.02 5.24 9.46
C LEU A 897 9.85 5.36 10.43
N VAL A 898 9.81 6.40 11.26
CA VAL A 898 8.69 6.71 12.16
C VAL A 898 7.74 7.69 11.45
N SER A 899 6.43 7.52 11.61
CA SER A 899 5.46 8.34 10.87
C SER A 899 5.46 9.81 11.33
N ASP A 900 5.16 10.69 10.38
CA ASP A 900 4.99 12.13 10.64
C ASP A 900 3.93 12.41 11.71
N GLU A 901 2.86 11.62 11.75
CA GLU A 901 1.76 11.76 12.72
C GLU A 901 2.26 11.57 14.17
N VAL A 902 3.09 10.55 14.39
CA VAL A 902 3.71 10.28 15.70
C VAL A 902 4.72 11.37 16.05
N LEU A 903 5.46 11.83 15.05
CA LEU A 903 6.43 12.89 15.26
C LEU A 903 5.82 14.30 15.43
N ARG A 904 4.51 14.45 15.16
CA ARG A 904 3.71 15.69 15.33
C ARG A 904 3.03 15.79 16.69
N ALA A 905 3.09 14.75 17.53
CA ALA A 905 2.52 14.79 18.88
C ALA A 905 3.17 15.91 19.72
N GLU A 906 2.41 16.51 20.65
CA GLU A 906 2.79 17.69 21.43
C GLU A 906 4.13 17.50 22.18
N PRO A 907 4.87 18.56 22.61
CA PRO A 907 6.15 18.46 23.31
C PRO A 907 6.16 17.63 24.61
N PHE A 908 4.99 17.17 25.07
CA PHE A 908 4.80 16.31 26.23
C PHE A 908 4.45 14.85 25.87
N ASP A 909 4.33 14.52 24.58
CA ASP A 909 4.13 13.18 24.07
C ASP A 909 5.46 12.64 23.51
N ASP A 910 6.08 11.72 24.23
CA ASP A 910 7.30 11.04 23.78
C ASP A 910 6.97 10.13 22.58
N LEU A 911 7.85 10.16 21.58
CA LEU A 911 7.81 9.31 20.37
C LEU A 911 7.72 7.81 20.71
N SER A 912 8.14 7.44 21.92
CA SER A 912 8.08 6.08 22.46
C SER A 912 6.66 5.58 22.79
N ALA A 913 5.66 6.45 22.84
CA ALA A 913 4.31 6.10 23.28
C ALA A 913 3.33 5.79 22.13
N GLN A 914 3.71 5.99 20.86
CA GLN A 914 2.82 5.82 19.70
C GLN A 914 3.55 5.09 18.55
N SER A 915 3.38 3.78 18.43
CA SER A 915 4.08 2.99 17.41
C SER A 915 3.39 3.05 16.04
N HIS A 916 3.45 4.19 15.36
CA HIS A 916 3.19 4.25 13.93
C HIS A 916 4.53 4.41 13.20
N PHE A 917 4.92 3.37 12.47
CA PHE A 917 6.05 3.42 11.54
C PHE A 917 5.52 3.61 10.11
N ILE A 918 6.38 4.08 9.22
CA ILE A 918 6.00 4.30 7.82
C ILE A 918 5.92 2.95 7.12
N ARG A 919 4.77 2.66 6.53
CA ARG A 919 4.46 1.43 5.77
C ARG A 919 4.60 1.62 4.26
N GLU A 920 5.39 2.61 3.84
CA GLU A 920 5.67 2.91 2.44
C GLU A 920 6.66 1.88 1.87
N PRO A 921 6.28 1.12 0.83
CA PRO A 921 7.19 0.23 0.13
C PRO A 921 8.44 0.95 -0.39
N GLY A 922 9.60 0.32 -0.27
CA GLY A 922 10.88 0.85 -0.74
C GLY A 922 11.53 1.89 0.15
N LEU A 923 10.87 2.37 1.22
CA LEU A 923 11.45 3.39 2.10
C LEU A 923 12.57 2.84 2.99
N ILE A 924 12.40 1.63 3.54
CA ILE A 924 13.41 1.00 4.41
C ILE A 924 14.72 0.81 3.64
N GLU A 925 14.64 0.38 2.38
CA GLU A 925 15.75 0.19 1.45
C GLU A 925 16.47 1.52 1.19
N ARG A 926 15.74 2.61 0.98
CA ARG A 926 16.32 3.95 0.82
C ARG A 926 17.05 4.42 2.08
N VAL A 927 16.44 4.23 3.26
CA VAL A 927 17.04 4.62 4.55
C VAL A 927 18.27 3.76 4.88
N ARG A 928 18.23 2.45 4.58
CA ARG A 928 19.40 1.56 4.65
C ARG A 928 20.55 2.12 3.80
N MET A 929 20.27 2.57 2.57
CA MET A 929 21.30 3.16 1.73
C MET A 929 21.86 4.47 2.27
N ASP A 930 21.09 5.24 3.03
CA ASP A 930 21.61 6.41 3.75
C ASP A 930 22.50 6.03 4.93
N VAL A 931 22.19 4.95 5.64
CA VAL A 931 23.10 4.35 6.66
C VAL A 931 24.42 3.93 6.01
N VAL A 932 24.36 3.23 4.88
CA VAL A 932 25.55 2.82 4.09
C VAL A 932 26.40 4.03 3.70
N LYS A 933 25.78 5.11 3.18
CA LYS A 933 26.50 6.34 2.83
C LYS A 933 27.18 6.97 4.04
N GLU A 934 26.53 7.00 5.20
CA GLU A 934 27.10 7.55 6.44
C GLU A 934 28.29 6.70 6.91
N ILE A 935 28.20 5.37 6.90
CA ILE A 935 29.30 4.44 7.22
C ILE A 935 30.53 4.76 6.35
N LEU A 936 30.34 4.85 5.04
CA LEU A 936 31.43 5.12 4.09
C LEU A 936 31.99 6.55 4.21
N ALA A 937 31.16 7.50 4.64
CA ALA A 937 31.60 8.87 4.86
C ALA A 937 32.42 9.01 6.14
N LEU A 938 32.13 8.26 7.21
CA LEU A 938 32.81 8.36 8.50
C LEU A 938 34.32 8.12 8.40
N GLU A 939 34.74 7.19 7.56
CA GLU A 939 36.16 6.82 7.40
C GLU A 939 36.95 7.80 6.52
N LYS A 940 36.27 8.66 5.75
CA LYS A 940 36.91 9.65 4.88
C LYS A 940 37.43 10.84 5.67
N LYS A 941 38.65 11.27 5.33
CA LYS A 941 39.30 12.46 5.88
C LYS A 941 38.70 13.77 5.33
N PRO A 942 38.77 14.87 6.10
CA PRO A 942 39.12 14.90 7.53
C PRO A 942 38.08 14.13 8.38
N LEU A 943 38.54 13.35 9.35
CA LEU A 943 37.64 12.73 10.33
C LEU A 943 36.87 13.83 11.07
N ALA A 944 35.57 13.61 11.26
CA ALA A 944 34.72 14.54 11.98
C ALA A 944 33.48 13.84 12.52
N LEU A 945 33.00 14.34 13.65
CA LEU A 945 31.67 14.09 14.18
C LEU A 945 30.88 15.40 14.12
N VAL A 946 29.73 15.36 13.45
CA VAL A 946 28.83 16.51 13.31
C VAL A 946 27.52 16.16 13.98
N LEU A 947 27.20 16.89 15.04
CA LEU A 947 26.05 16.75 15.91
C LEU A 947 25.10 17.94 15.73
N THR A 948 23.82 17.70 15.97
CA THR A 948 22.79 18.75 15.94
C THR A 948 22.06 18.80 17.27
N GLN A 949 21.57 19.99 17.62
CA GLN A 949 20.60 20.19 18.69
C GLN A 949 19.52 21.16 18.17
N PRO A 950 18.27 20.73 18.00
CA PRO A 950 17.75 19.39 18.30
C PRO A 950 18.34 18.28 17.40
N GLU A 951 18.16 17.02 17.79
CA GLU A 951 18.68 15.86 17.06
C GLU A 951 18.10 15.80 15.64
N GLU A 952 18.87 15.32 14.67
CA GLU A 952 18.40 15.19 13.28
C GLU A 952 17.20 14.25 13.20
N LYS A 953 16.28 14.52 12.27
CA LYS A 953 15.02 13.75 12.08
C LYS A 953 14.16 13.69 13.34
N SER A 954 14.37 14.62 14.28
CA SER A 954 13.35 15.00 15.27
C SER A 954 12.57 16.20 14.74
N TYR A 955 11.32 16.30 15.17
CA TYR A 955 10.54 17.50 14.94
C TYR A 955 10.70 18.45 16.12
N THR A 956 10.72 19.74 15.80
CA THR A 956 10.99 20.76 16.82
C THR A 956 10.19 22.03 16.60
N GLN A 957 9.83 22.67 17.70
CA GLN A 957 9.37 24.07 17.72
C GLN A 957 10.52 25.05 17.97
N ALA A 958 11.75 24.56 18.18
CA ALA A 958 12.91 25.40 18.42
C ALA A 958 13.10 26.41 17.27
N LEU A 959 13.35 27.67 17.63
CA LEU A 959 13.59 28.74 16.65
C LEU A 959 15.01 28.70 16.06
N GLU A 960 15.91 27.99 16.72
CA GLU A 960 17.31 27.87 16.34
C GLU A 960 17.79 26.43 16.50
N ALA A 961 18.76 26.05 15.66
CA ALA A 961 19.51 24.81 15.78
C ALA A 961 20.97 25.11 16.08
N ARG A 962 21.55 24.39 17.04
CA ARG A 962 22.99 24.35 17.26
C ARG A 962 23.58 23.21 16.43
N ILE A 963 24.48 23.54 15.50
CA ILE A 963 25.32 22.58 14.80
C ILE A 963 26.70 22.62 15.43
N TYR A 964 27.16 21.50 15.96
CA TYR A 964 28.39 21.44 16.74
C TYR A 964 29.10 20.09 16.55
N GLY A 965 30.33 20.01 17.01
CA GLY A 965 31.06 18.75 16.98
C GLY A 965 32.56 18.97 17.00
N ILE A 966 33.27 18.00 16.44
CA ILE A 966 34.72 17.97 16.40
C ILE A 966 35.19 17.45 15.05
N ALA A 967 36.21 18.08 14.51
CA ALA A 967 36.92 17.65 13.32
C ALA A 967 38.38 17.38 13.67
N GLU A 968 39.13 16.71 12.79
CA GLU A 968 40.57 16.55 12.99
C GLU A 968 41.25 17.89 13.26
N ARG A 969 42.24 17.90 14.17
CA ARG A 969 43.02 19.10 14.49
C ARG A 969 43.58 19.76 13.23
N GLY A 970 43.45 21.08 13.18
CA GLY A 970 43.87 21.91 12.04
C GLY A 970 42.86 22.01 10.89
N SER A 971 41.68 21.37 11.00
CA SER A 971 40.63 21.50 10.00
C SER A 971 39.98 22.88 10.03
N LYS A 972 39.56 23.36 8.86
CA LYS A 972 38.65 24.50 8.71
C LYS A 972 37.23 23.96 8.58
N VAL A 973 36.27 24.62 9.21
CA VAL A 973 34.86 24.25 9.15
C VAL A 973 34.04 25.43 8.63
N GLU A 974 33.13 25.13 7.71
CA GLU A 974 32.19 26.08 7.12
C GLU A 974 30.80 25.44 7.10
N ILE A 975 29.78 26.19 7.50
CA ILE A 975 28.38 25.72 7.48
C ILE A 975 27.55 26.71 6.68
N ASN A 976 26.90 26.25 5.61
CA ASN A 976 26.08 27.08 4.72
C ASN A 976 26.79 28.37 4.24
N GLY A 977 28.08 28.29 3.88
CA GLY A 977 28.87 29.45 3.48
C GLY A 977 29.55 30.21 4.63
N ARG A 978 29.12 29.98 5.89
CA ARG A 978 29.65 30.67 7.07
C ARG A 978 30.84 29.92 7.65
N ARG A 979 32.03 30.52 7.59
CA ARG A 979 33.24 29.98 8.22
C ARG A 979 33.15 30.09 9.74
N LEU A 980 33.50 29.01 10.44
CA LEU A 980 33.46 28.93 11.90
C LEU A 980 34.85 29.02 12.53
N ALA A 981 34.89 29.51 13.77
CA ALA A 981 36.06 29.35 14.62
C ALA A 981 36.16 27.88 15.05
N VAL A 982 37.36 27.30 14.92
CA VAL A 982 37.64 25.92 15.28
C VAL A 982 38.72 25.95 16.37
N SER A 983 38.48 25.25 17.48
CA SER A 983 39.45 25.19 18.58
C SER A 983 40.73 24.46 18.16
N GLN A 984 41.81 24.58 18.95
CA GLN A 984 43.03 23.79 18.71
C GLN A 984 42.77 22.28 18.77
N ALA A 985 41.77 21.84 19.55
CA ALA A 985 41.33 20.46 19.62
C ALA A 985 40.47 20.04 18.41
N GLY A 986 40.05 20.97 17.56
CA GLY A 986 39.22 20.71 16.38
C GLY A 986 37.72 20.92 16.58
N GLU A 987 37.32 21.49 17.72
CA GLU A 987 35.92 21.66 18.09
C GLU A 987 35.30 22.89 17.43
N PHE A 988 34.03 22.77 17.04
CA PHE A 988 33.26 23.85 16.46
C PHE A 988 31.81 23.82 16.98
N SER A 989 31.17 24.98 16.99
CA SER A 989 29.77 25.14 17.37
C SER A 989 29.23 26.44 16.79
N ALA A 990 28.02 26.42 16.24
CA ALA A 990 27.31 27.61 15.81
C ALA A 990 25.79 27.40 15.88
N GLN A 991 25.07 28.48 16.18
CA GLN A 991 23.61 28.52 16.12
C GLN A 991 23.15 29.09 14.77
N PHE A 992 22.07 28.53 14.26
CA PHE A 992 21.42 28.95 13.02
C PHE A 992 19.91 29.05 13.23
N PRO A 993 19.25 30.08 12.69
CA PRO A 993 17.80 30.17 12.74
C PRO A 993 17.18 29.03 11.92
N LEU A 994 16.06 28.50 12.42
CA LEU A 994 15.24 27.51 11.72
C LEU A 994 14.02 28.20 11.09
N SER A 995 13.80 27.97 9.81
CA SER A 995 12.54 28.32 9.13
C SER A 995 11.52 27.18 9.30
N ARG A 996 10.22 27.47 9.22
CA ARG A 996 9.20 26.41 9.15
C ARG A 996 9.49 25.48 7.96
N GLY A 997 9.33 24.17 8.16
CA GLY A 997 9.64 23.15 7.17
C GLY A 997 11.04 22.56 7.30
N ALA A 998 11.57 22.05 6.18
CA ALA A 998 12.87 21.39 6.12
C ALA A 998 14.02 22.40 6.09
N ASN A 999 14.99 22.24 7.01
CA ASN A 999 16.20 23.04 7.07
C ASN A 999 17.42 22.15 6.81
N ALA A 1000 18.19 22.46 5.78
CA ALA A 1000 19.41 21.74 5.44
C ALA A 1000 20.67 22.53 5.87
N PHE A 1001 21.57 21.85 6.54
CA PHE A 1001 22.88 22.36 6.95
C PHE A 1001 23.96 21.61 6.19
N ARG A 1002 24.68 22.30 5.32
CA ARG A 1002 25.83 21.79 4.59
C ARG A 1002 27.11 22.18 5.33
N ILE A 1003 27.74 21.20 5.97
CA ILE A 1003 28.99 21.33 6.72
C ILE A 1003 30.15 20.91 5.82
N ARG A 1004 30.96 21.87 5.39
CA ARG A 1004 32.20 21.66 4.63
C ARG A 1004 33.40 21.68 5.58
N LEU A 1005 34.14 20.59 5.60
CA LEU A 1005 35.33 20.36 6.42
C LEU A 1005 36.55 20.28 5.49
N GLU A 1006 37.59 21.08 5.75
CA GLU A 1006 38.80 21.14 4.92
C GLU A 1006 40.04 20.97 5.77
N LYS A 1007 40.93 20.05 5.41
CA LYS A 1007 42.25 19.89 6.02
C LYS A 1007 43.31 19.59 4.96
N GLY A 1008 44.21 20.54 4.72
CA GLY A 1008 45.18 20.42 3.64
C GLY A 1008 44.47 20.33 2.28
N ARG A 1009 44.60 19.18 1.59
CA ARG A 1009 43.90 18.89 0.33
C ARG A 1009 42.60 18.09 0.52
N ASP A 1010 42.36 17.54 1.71
CA ASP A 1010 41.20 16.72 1.99
C ASP A 1010 39.98 17.62 2.25
N ILE A 1011 38.88 17.33 1.56
CA ILE A 1011 37.60 18.02 1.72
C ILE A 1011 36.51 16.98 1.95
N LYS A 1012 35.75 17.17 3.02
CA LYS A 1012 34.57 16.36 3.35
C LYS A 1012 33.36 17.27 3.48
N THR A 1013 32.24 16.86 2.88
CA THR A 1013 30.95 17.54 3.06
C THR A 1013 30.02 16.60 3.80
N VAL A 1014 29.41 17.11 4.87
CA VAL A 1014 28.37 16.43 5.63
C VAL A 1014 27.10 17.28 5.51
N ILE A 1015 25.95 16.64 5.31
CA ILE A 1015 24.66 17.33 5.31
C ILE A 1015 23.85 16.82 6.49
N ARG A 1016 23.19 17.75 7.19
CA ARG A 1016 22.25 17.47 8.28
C ARG A 1016 20.94 18.17 8.02
N TYR A 1017 19.83 17.52 8.35
CA TYR A 1017 18.48 18.02 8.15
C TYR A 1017 17.75 18.16 9.49
N ILE A 1018 17.04 19.28 9.66
CA ILE A 1018 16.19 19.51 10.82
C ILE A 1018 14.84 20.02 10.33
N GLN A 1019 13.76 19.38 10.78
CA GLN A 1019 12.40 19.73 10.42
C GLN A 1019 11.78 20.57 11.55
N ARG A 1020 11.33 21.79 11.23
CA ARG A 1020 10.69 22.70 12.20
C ARG A 1020 9.21 22.91 11.86
N PHE A 1021 8.38 22.98 12.90
CA PHE A 1021 6.96 23.35 12.80
C PHE A 1021 6.67 24.86 12.89
#